data_AF-C5XWE5-F1
#
_entry.id   AF-C5XWE5-F1
#
_cell.length_a   1.000
_cell.length_b   1.000
_cell.length_c   1.000
_cell.angle_alpha   90.00
_cell.angle_beta   90.00
_cell.angle_gamma   90.00
#
_symmetry.space_group_name_H-M   'P 1'
#
loop_
_entity.id
_entity.type
_entity.pdbx_description
1 polymer ?
#
loop_
_entity_poly.entity_id
_entity_poly.type
_entity_poly.pdbx_seq_one_letter_code
_entity_poly.pdbx_strand_id
1 'polypeptide(L)'
;MGRRSSRACSLLGSAQLLLLLLSLALGSAAAQKGSTWKTLSGKAPVIVAKGGFSGLFPESSLYAYQILGSLSSPDTVMWCDVRLTKDGGGICLPSIDMDNCTTIANFFPQGKKTYNVNGVSTVGWFSVDYTSTDLLNVSLKQSVLSRTGVYDGIFPIIPVENVYTQFNPVAVWLNVQQDSFYSQFKLSMRSYILSLLKNFVVDYISSPEVNFLTSISGRVSKKTKLVFRFLDERSIEPSTNQTYGSMLKNLTFVKTFASGILVPKSYIWPVTPDNYLLPYTSVVDDAHKAGLEIYAADFANDFTISYNYSYDPLAEYLSFIDNGAFSVDGVLSDFPITPSEAVDCFSNLNNSKIDHAKPLVISHNGASGDYPDCTDQAYEKAVADGADVIDCPVQVTKDGILICMSSVDLMNATTVAKSQFASQVTTINDLKAGPGVFTFNLTWDDISKNLKPMISNPAIGFNQYRNPRNKNAGNFMRLSDFLTFAKGKDLSGIMITVEHAAFMAEELGFGVVDAVIKALDDSGYSKQTAQSVMIQSTNSSVLVKFKQETKYNLVYMIEENVRDAAPSSLADIKKFASAVSVSTTSVFPEDHYYLTNQTNNLVKSLKSAGLQVYAYVLMNEFGTQPNDFFADATVQINAYVHVRGANVDGVITDFPGTAHRYKLNSCTSMGKNAPPFMSPPKPGDLLTTMPPFAQPPAAAPMPLLTDADVAEPALPPVSNTTTPASPSDAALMMRTDVSILITLLMLCASLLI
;
A
#
# COMPACT_ATOMS: atom_id res chain seq x y z
N MET A 1 55.31 -3.72 -72.36
CA MET A 1 54.11 -4.41 -71.84
C MET A 1 54.45 -4.96 -70.46
N GLY A 2 54.20 -4.16 -69.42
CA GLY A 2 54.74 -4.42 -68.09
C GLY A 2 53.63 -4.68 -67.07
N ARG A 3 53.70 -5.80 -66.36
CA ARG A 3 54.27 -5.84 -64.99
C ARG A 3 54.14 -7.26 -64.43
N ARG A 4 55.22 -7.67 -63.77
CA ARG A 4 55.42 -8.95 -63.09
C ARG A 4 54.80 -8.94 -61.69
N SER A 5 54.39 -10.15 -61.28
CA SER A 5 54.44 -10.73 -59.93
C SER A 5 53.47 -10.25 -58.85
N SER A 6 52.50 -11.11 -58.51
CA SER A 6 51.99 -11.33 -57.15
C SER A 6 50.98 -12.50 -57.15
N ARG A 7 51.42 -13.71 -56.75
CA ARG A 7 50.54 -14.81 -56.30
C ARG A 7 50.98 -15.21 -54.90
N ALA A 8 50.54 -14.47 -53.90
CA ALA A 8 50.52 -14.83 -52.48
C ALA A 8 49.80 -13.73 -51.68
N CYS A 9 48.47 -13.62 -51.82
CA CYS A 9 47.69 -12.74 -50.94
C CYS A 9 46.20 -13.14 -50.99
N SER A 10 45.82 -14.21 -50.30
CA SER A 10 44.40 -14.52 -50.02
C SER A 10 44.20 -15.43 -48.80
N LEU A 11 45.14 -15.42 -47.84
CA LEU A 11 45.07 -16.24 -46.62
C LEU A 11 45.25 -15.45 -45.31
N LEU A 12 45.40 -14.12 -45.38
CA LEU A 12 45.54 -13.26 -44.19
C LEU A 12 44.26 -12.48 -43.83
N GLY A 13 43.32 -12.32 -44.77
CA GLY A 13 42.03 -11.63 -44.51
C GLY A 13 40.96 -12.50 -43.84
N SER A 14 41.05 -13.83 -43.95
CA SER A 14 40.10 -14.77 -43.37
C SER A 14 40.49 -15.25 -41.96
N ALA A 15 41.76 -15.14 -41.58
CA ALA A 15 42.22 -15.48 -40.23
C ALA A 15 41.93 -14.38 -39.20
N GLN A 16 41.98 -13.10 -39.59
CA GLN A 16 41.63 -11.99 -38.70
C GLN A 16 40.12 -11.86 -38.47
N LEU A 17 39.29 -12.23 -39.45
CA LEU A 17 37.83 -12.26 -39.25
C LEU A 17 37.41 -13.45 -38.38
N LEU A 18 38.09 -14.60 -38.48
CA LEU A 18 37.82 -15.75 -37.60
C LEU A 18 38.32 -15.53 -36.17
N LEU A 19 39.45 -14.84 -35.97
CA LEU A 19 39.91 -14.47 -34.62
C LEU A 19 39.07 -13.35 -33.97
N LEU A 20 38.46 -12.45 -34.74
CA LEU A 20 37.45 -11.51 -34.21
C LEU A 20 36.11 -12.20 -33.90
N LEU A 21 35.72 -13.22 -34.67
CA LEU A 21 34.52 -14.01 -34.38
C LEU A 21 34.73 -15.01 -33.23
N LEU A 22 35.97 -15.46 -32.97
CA LEU A 22 36.33 -16.30 -31.82
C LEU A 22 36.60 -15.49 -30.54
N SER A 23 36.97 -14.21 -30.62
CA SER A 23 37.04 -13.31 -29.46
C SER A 23 35.69 -12.66 -29.09
N LEU A 24 34.71 -12.67 -30.01
CA LEU A 24 33.29 -12.37 -29.72
C LEU A 24 32.51 -13.59 -29.17
N ALA A 25 33.10 -14.79 -29.19
CA ALA A 25 32.51 -16.02 -28.62
C ALA A 25 33.10 -16.41 -27.25
N LEU A 26 34.04 -15.62 -26.72
CA LEU A 26 34.64 -15.77 -25.38
C LEU A 26 34.51 -14.45 -24.60
N GLY A 27 33.30 -13.92 -24.56
CA GLY A 27 32.90 -12.82 -23.69
C GLY A 27 31.75 -13.27 -22.81
N SER A 28 32.03 -13.45 -21.52
CA SER A 28 31.08 -13.81 -20.46
C SER A 28 30.61 -15.28 -20.42
N ALA A 29 31.57 -16.21 -20.28
CA ALA A 29 31.39 -17.21 -19.22
C ALA A 29 31.50 -16.44 -17.88
N ALA A 30 30.50 -15.61 -17.58
CA ALA A 30 30.26 -15.18 -16.22
C ALA A 30 30.13 -16.48 -15.43
N ALA A 31 30.91 -16.61 -14.36
CA ALA A 31 30.68 -17.65 -13.37
C ALA A 31 29.18 -17.79 -13.20
N GLN A 32 28.66 -18.98 -13.50
CA GLN A 32 27.25 -19.31 -13.37
C GLN A 32 26.96 -19.15 -11.86
N LYS A 33 26.64 -17.93 -11.44
CA LYS A 33 26.10 -17.66 -10.11
C LYS A 33 24.91 -18.61 -10.05
N GLY A 34 24.96 -19.57 -9.13
CA GLY A 34 23.82 -20.43 -8.86
C GLY A 34 22.59 -19.55 -8.74
N SER A 35 21.45 -20.02 -9.27
CA SER A 35 20.23 -19.22 -9.23
C SER A 35 19.98 -18.69 -7.82
N THR A 36 19.67 -17.40 -7.73
CA THR A 36 19.25 -16.77 -6.47
C THR A 36 17.88 -17.26 -6.02
N TRP A 37 17.06 -17.75 -6.96
CA TRP A 37 15.69 -18.17 -6.70
C TRP A 37 15.63 -19.63 -6.28
N LYS A 38 14.94 -19.89 -5.16
CA LYS A 38 14.68 -21.25 -4.65
C LYS A 38 13.43 -21.89 -5.27
N THR A 39 13.08 -21.48 -6.49
CA THR A 39 12.01 -22.09 -7.28
C THR A 39 12.47 -23.45 -7.81
N LEU A 40 11.55 -24.31 -8.22
CA LEU A 40 11.90 -25.64 -8.75
C LEU A 40 12.81 -25.53 -9.97
N SER A 41 12.56 -24.52 -10.81
CA SER A 41 13.35 -24.28 -12.03
C SER A 41 14.62 -23.46 -11.81
N GLY A 42 14.78 -22.85 -10.63
CA GLY A 42 15.80 -21.83 -10.40
C GLY A 42 15.60 -20.57 -11.26
N LYS A 43 14.38 -20.27 -11.71
CA LYS A 43 14.06 -19.01 -12.39
C LYS A 43 13.27 -18.09 -11.47
N ALA A 44 13.14 -16.82 -11.88
CA ALA A 44 12.25 -15.89 -11.19
C ALA A 44 10.82 -16.45 -11.13
N PRO A 45 10.08 -16.23 -10.03
CA PRO A 45 8.68 -16.61 -9.92
C PRO A 45 7.84 -15.97 -11.03
N VAL A 46 6.88 -16.73 -11.55
CA VAL A 46 5.94 -16.26 -12.57
C VAL A 46 4.87 -15.38 -11.95
N ILE A 47 4.55 -14.27 -12.62
CA ILE A 47 3.45 -13.38 -12.25
C ILE A 47 2.23 -13.76 -13.06
N VAL A 48 1.11 -14.08 -12.40
CA VAL A 48 -0.14 -14.44 -13.05
C VAL A 48 -1.21 -13.40 -12.67
N ALA A 49 -1.73 -12.69 -13.67
CA ALA A 49 -2.73 -11.64 -13.50
C ALA A 49 -4.14 -12.23 -13.59
N LYS A 50 -4.83 -12.39 -12.45
CA LYS A 50 -6.14 -13.04 -12.33
C LYS A 50 -7.22 -12.24 -13.07
N GLY A 51 -7.55 -12.67 -14.29
CA GLY A 51 -8.46 -11.96 -15.18
C GLY A 51 -7.96 -10.56 -15.54
N GLY A 52 -6.63 -10.36 -15.59
CA GLY A 52 -6.01 -9.05 -15.79
C GLY A 52 -5.80 -8.29 -14.48
N PHE A 53 -5.93 -6.96 -14.54
CA PHE A 53 -5.87 -6.06 -13.38
C PHE A 53 -7.25 -5.97 -12.69
N SER A 54 -7.72 -7.11 -12.17
CA SER A 54 -9.06 -7.25 -11.58
C SER A 54 -9.24 -6.54 -10.24
N GLY A 55 -8.14 -6.11 -9.62
CA GLY A 55 -8.11 -5.23 -8.46
C GLY A 55 -8.79 -3.88 -8.68
N LEU A 56 -8.86 -3.42 -9.93
CA LEU A 56 -9.42 -2.12 -10.29
C LEU A 56 -10.58 -2.21 -11.28
N PHE A 57 -10.48 -3.10 -12.27
CA PHE A 57 -11.50 -3.27 -13.32
C PHE A 57 -12.29 -4.56 -13.11
N PRO A 58 -13.51 -4.69 -13.68
CA PRO A 58 -14.22 -5.96 -13.71
C PRO A 58 -13.32 -7.05 -14.31
N GLU A 59 -13.27 -8.20 -13.65
CA GLU A 59 -12.37 -9.29 -14.01
C GLU A 59 -12.61 -9.75 -15.46
N SER A 60 -11.52 -10.01 -16.19
CA SER A 60 -11.52 -10.38 -17.61
C SER A 60 -12.12 -9.34 -18.56
N SER A 61 -12.24 -8.08 -18.14
CA SER A 61 -12.65 -6.97 -19.01
C SER A 61 -11.53 -6.51 -19.95
N LEU A 62 -11.92 -5.74 -20.97
CA LEU A 62 -11.00 -5.17 -21.94
C LEU A 62 -9.87 -4.38 -21.26
N TYR A 63 -10.21 -3.50 -20.31
CA TYR A 63 -9.23 -2.67 -19.61
C TYR A 63 -8.39 -3.47 -18.63
N ALA A 64 -8.96 -4.48 -17.96
CA ALA A 64 -8.20 -5.35 -17.08
C ALA A 64 -7.02 -6.03 -17.81
N TYR A 65 -7.21 -6.50 -19.04
CA TYR A 65 -6.13 -7.10 -19.83
C TYR A 65 -5.21 -6.06 -20.49
N GLN A 66 -5.75 -4.97 -21.04
CA GLN A 66 -4.95 -3.97 -21.77
C GLN A 66 -3.93 -3.27 -20.88
N ILE A 67 -4.28 -2.98 -19.63
CA ILE A 67 -3.43 -2.19 -18.74
C ILE A 67 -2.18 -2.94 -18.26
N LEU A 68 -2.16 -4.28 -18.38
CA LEU A 68 -1.04 -5.12 -17.96
C LEU A 68 0.29 -4.72 -18.63
N GLY A 69 0.26 -4.34 -19.91
CA GLY A 69 1.47 -3.92 -20.63
C GLY A 69 2.14 -2.66 -20.07
N SER A 70 1.42 -1.88 -19.25
CA SER A 70 1.91 -0.66 -18.62
C SER A 70 2.20 -0.83 -17.13
N LEU A 71 1.42 -1.66 -16.43
CA LEU A 71 1.44 -1.79 -14.97
C LEU A 71 1.92 -3.15 -14.48
N SER A 72 2.52 -3.97 -15.35
CA SER A 72 3.06 -5.27 -14.95
C SER A 72 4.29 -5.64 -15.76
N SER A 73 5.00 -6.66 -15.29
CA SER A 73 6.14 -7.23 -16.01
C SER A 73 5.72 -7.73 -17.40
N PRO A 74 6.56 -7.57 -18.45
CA PRO A 74 6.25 -8.06 -19.79
C PRO A 74 5.97 -9.57 -19.87
N ASP A 75 6.52 -10.34 -18.92
CA ASP A 75 6.36 -11.80 -18.85
C ASP A 75 5.10 -12.24 -18.07
N THR A 76 4.23 -11.30 -17.69
CA THR A 76 3.00 -11.58 -16.93
C THR A 76 2.04 -12.46 -17.71
N VAL A 77 1.57 -13.51 -17.06
CA VAL A 77 0.64 -14.50 -17.63
C VAL A 77 -0.80 -14.01 -17.48
N MET A 78 -1.57 -14.04 -18.56
CA MET A 78 -3.00 -13.66 -18.53
C MET A 78 -3.85 -14.85 -18.10
N TRP A 79 -4.62 -14.69 -17.03
CA TRP A 79 -5.53 -15.72 -16.51
C TRP A 79 -6.95 -15.55 -17.04
N CYS A 80 -7.59 -16.65 -17.42
CA CYS A 80 -9.00 -16.70 -17.80
C CYS A 80 -9.70 -17.89 -17.13
N ASP A 81 -10.77 -17.62 -16.37
CA ASP A 81 -11.70 -18.63 -15.88
C ASP A 81 -12.66 -19.06 -17.00
N VAL A 82 -12.47 -20.26 -17.54
CA VAL A 82 -13.19 -20.71 -18.74
C VAL A 82 -14.58 -21.21 -18.37
N ARG A 83 -15.62 -20.66 -19.02
CA ARG A 83 -17.01 -21.14 -18.99
C ARG A 83 -17.49 -21.45 -20.41
N LEU A 84 -18.37 -22.44 -20.56
CA LEU A 84 -19.03 -22.71 -21.85
C LEU A 84 -20.43 -22.13 -21.91
N THR A 85 -20.76 -21.53 -23.06
CA THR A 85 -22.11 -21.12 -23.43
C THR A 85 -22.93 -22.29 -23.96
N LYS A 86 -24.24 -22.11 -24.10
CA LYS A 86 -25.20 -23.12 -24.61
C LYS A 86 -24.82 -23.72 -25.96
N ASP A 87 -24.25 -22.89 -26.84
CA ASP A 87 -23.76 -23.23 -28.18
C ASP A 87 -22.31 -23.76 -28.18
N GLY A 88 -21.70 -23.92 -26.99
CA GLY A 88 -20.38 -24.53 -26.82
C GLY A 88 -19.20 -23.58 -27.04
N GLY A 89 -19.44 -22.27 -27.13
CA GLY A 89 -18.39 -21.25 -27.15
C GLY A 89 -17.77 -21.05 -25.75
N GLY A 90 -16.48 -20.70 -25.70
CA GLY A 90 -15.79 -20.42 -24.44
C GLY A 90 -15.76 -18.92 -24.13
N ILE A 91 -16.06 -18.57 -22.89
CA ILE A 91 -15.98 -17.20 -22.37
C ILE A 91 -15.11 -17.15 -21.10
N CYS A 92 -14.47 -16.00 -20.85
CA CYS A 92 -13.76 -15.73 -19.61
C CYS A 92 -14.71 -15.14 -18.58
N LEU A 93 -15.03 -15.90 -17.52
CA LEU A 93 -15.96 -15.47 -16.48
C LEU A 93 -15.66 -16.13 -15.12
N PRO A 94 -15.41 -15.36 -14.06
CA PRO A 94 -14.92 -15.90 -12.78
C PRO A 94 -15.94 -16.76 -12.04
N SER A 95 -17.23 -16.38 -12.09
CA SER A 95 -18.29 -17.07 -11.36
C SER A 95 -19.13 -17.96 -12.26
N ILE A 96 -19.57 -19.11 -11.72
CA ILE A 96 -20.54 -19.98 -12.39
C ILE A 96 -21.96 -19.38 -12.37
N ASP A 97 -22.29 -18.66 -11.30
CA ASP A 97 -23.45 -17.77 -11.28
C ASP A 97 -23.03 -16.44 -11.91
N MET A 98 -23.53 -16.20 -13.11
CA MET A 98 -23.20 -15.03 -13.90
C MET A 98 -23.60 -13.73 -13.19
N ASP A 99 -24.60 -13.73 -12.32
CA ASP A 99 -25.04 -12.50 -11.63
C ASP A 99 -24.00 -11.98 -10.62
N ASN A 100 -23.04 -12.80 -10.20
CA ASN A 100 -21.98 -12.32 -9.31
C ASN A 100 -20.94 -11.43 -10.02
N CYS A 101 -20.89 -11.45 -11.36
CA CYS A 101 -19.84 -10.76 -12.12
C CYS A 101 -20.36 -10.16 -13.44
N THR A 102 -21.67 -10.17 -13.67
CA THR A 102 -22.28 -9.56 -14.85
C THR A 102 -23.60 -8.86 -14.53
N THR A 103 -24.14 -8.14 -15.52
CA THR A 103 -25.46 -7.51 -15.50
C THR A 103 -26.59 -8.44 -15.98
N ILE A 104 -26.37 -9.76 -16.04
CA ILE A 104 -27.31 -10.75 -16.61
C ILE A 104 -28.74 -10.63 -16.07
N ALA A 105 -28.91 -10.33 -14.78
CA ALA A 105 -30.22 -10.21 -14.13
C ALA A 105 -31.06 -9.05 -14.71
N ASN A 106 -30.42 -7.99 -15.21
CA ASN A 106 -31.10 -6.85 -15.82
C ASN A 106 -31.70 -7.21 -17.19
N PHE A 107 -31.07 -8.12 -17.92
CA PHE A 107 -31.51 -8.53 -19.26
C PHE A 107 -32.43 -9.75 -19.22
N PHE A 108 -32.25 -10.63 -18.23
CA PHE A 108 -33.03 -11.86 -18.07
C PHE A 108 -33.59 -11.98 -16.64
N PRO A 109 -34.51 -11.11 -16.21
CA PRO A 109 -34.97 -11.06 -14.81
C PRO A 109 -35.68 -12.34 -14.33
N GLN A 110 -36.21 -13.15 -15.25
CA GLN A 110 -36.83 -14.45 -14.97
C GLN A 110 -35.93 -15.63 -15.35
N GLY A 111 -34.63 -15.38 -15.54
CA GLY A 111 -33.64 -16.35 -16.03
C GLY A 111 -33.02 -17.24 -14.96
N LYS A 112 -33.31 -17.01 -13.67
CA LYS A 112 -32.79 -17.85 -12.58
C LYS A 112 -33.21 -19.30 -12.77
N LYS A 113 -32.24 -20.20 -12.66
CA LYS A 113 -32.46 -21.64 -12.62
C LYS A 113 -31.78 -22.25 -11.41
N THR A 114 -32.14 -23.50 -11.14
CA THR A 114 -31.48 -24.32 -10.12
C THR A 114 -30.81 -25.50 -10.82
N TYR A 115 -29.51 -25.65 -10.61
CA TYR A 115 -28.75 -26.79 -11.11
C TYR A 115 -27.90 -27.42 -10.03
N ASN A 116 -27.58 -28.70 -10.23
CA ASN A 116 -26.60 -29.39 -9.40
C ASN A 116 -25.19 -29.08 -9.91
N VAL A 117 -24.43 -28.30 -9.15
CA VAL A 117 -23.04 -27.94 -9.43
C VAL A 117 -22.15 -28.72 -8.47
N ASN A 118 -21.49 -29.77 -8.97
CA ASN A 118 -20.61 -30.64 -8.17
C ASN A 118 -21.25 -31.16 -6.86
N GLY A 119 -22.53 -31.54 -6.90
CA GLY A 119 -23.26 -32.07 -5.75
C GLY A 119 -23.99 -31.03 -4.92
N VAL A 120 -23.82 -29.73 -5.22
CA VAL A 120 -24.50 -28.62 -4.53
C VAL A 120 -25.61 -28.07 -5.41
N SER A 121 -26.81 -27.94 -4.83
CA SER A 121 -27.94 -27.26 -5.49
C SER A 121 -27.70 -25.76 -5.52
N THR A 122 -27.33 -25.24 -6.68
CA THR A 122 -26.99 -23.82 -6.90
C THR A 122 -28.11 -23.12 -7.67
N VAL A 123 -28.54 -21.96 -7.17
CA VAL A 123 -29.53 -21.10 -7.82
C VAL A 123 -28.82 -19.89 -8.41
N GLY A 124 -29.08 -19.56 -9.68
CA GLY A 124 -28.43 -18.43 -10.34
C GLY A 124 -28.70 -18.38 -11.83
N TRP A 125 -27.92 -17.57 -12.54
CA TRP A 125 -27.88 -17.54 -14.01
C TRP A 125 -26.65 -18.28 -14.50
N PHE A 126 -26.82 -19.21 -15.42
CA PHE A 126 -25.75 -20.08 -15.88
C PHE A 126 -25.48 -19.87 -17.36
N SER A 127 -24.20 -19.80 -17.74
CA SER A 127 -23.79 -19.57 -19.14
C SER A 127 -24.34 -20.62 -20.12
N VAL A 128 -24.60 -21.84 -19.64
CA VAL A 128 -25.17 -22.95 -20.43
C VAL A 128 -26.63 -22.73 -20.87
N ASP A 129 -27.31 -21.72 -20.32
CA ASP A 129 -28.67 -21.35 -20.71
C ASP A 129 -28.73 -20.39 -21.90
N TYR A 130 -27.60 -19.77 -22.24
CA TYR A 130 -27.50 -18.66 -23.19
C TYR A 130 -26.48 -18.97 -24.27
N THR A 131 -26.79 -18.65 -25.53
CA THR A 131 -25.81 -18.69 -26.63
C THR A 131 -24.86 -17.50 -26.53
N SER A 132 -23.72 -17.54 -27.23
CA SER A 132 -22.83 -16.37 -27.29
C SER A 132 -23.55 -15.12 -27.82
N THR A 133 -24.51 -15.29 -28.74
CA THR A 133 -25.34 -14.20 -29.27
C THR A 133 -26.28 -13.60 -28.22
N ASP A 134 -26.88 -14.43 -27.36
CA ASP A 134 -27.77 -13.96 -26.29
C ASP A 134 -27.02 -13.07 -25.29
N LEU A 135 -25.72 -13.33 -25.10
CA LEU A 135 -24.86 -12.65 -24.14
C LEU A 135 -24.24 -11.34 -24.67
N LEU A 136 -24.49 -10.94 -25.91
CA LEU A 136 -23.86 -9.75 -26.52
C LEU A 136 -24.15 -8.44 -25.77
N ASN A 137 -25.31 -8.34 -25.12
CA ASN A 137 -25.72 -7.16 -24.34
C ASN A 137 -25.38 -7.27 -22.85
N VAL A 138 -24.87 -8.42 -22.39
CA VAL A 138 -24.54 -8.65 -20.99
C VAL A 138 -23.12 -8.14 -20.74
N SER A 139 -23.00 -7.26 -19.75
CA SER A 139 -21.74 -6.61 -19.41
C SER A 139 -21.18 -7.15 -18.10
N LEU A 140 -19.86 -7.12 -17.97
CA LEU A 140 -19.12 -7.43 -16.76
C LEU A 140 -19.37 -6.36 -15.68
N LYS A 141 -19.33 -6.80 -14.42
CA LYS A 141 -19.34 -5.94 -13.23
C LYS A 141 -18.38 -6.50 -12.19
N GLN A 142 -17.99 -5.68 -11.23
CA GLN A 142 -17.09 -6.06 -10.17
C GLN A 142 -17.71 -7.13 -9.27
N SER A 143 -16.92 -8.15 -8.91
CA SER A 143 -17.38 -9.27 -8.08
C SER A 143 -17.10 -9.04 -6.60
N VAL A 144 -16.20 -8.11 -6.28
CA VAL A 144 -15.84 -7.70 -4.92
C VAL A 144 -16.53 -6.37 -4.60
N LEU A 145 -17.54 -6.42 -3.73
CA LEU A 145 -18.40 -5.25 -3.44
C LEU A 145 -17.67 -4.05 -2.81
N SER A 146 -16.51 -4.26 -2.19
CA SER A 146 -15.69 -3.18 -1.63
C SER A 146 -14.89 -2.42 -2.69
N ARG A 147 -14.73 -2.99 -3.89
CA ARG A 147 -14.05 -2.32 -5.01
C ARG A 147 -15.00 -1.33 -5.68
N THR A 148 -14.40 -0.34 -6.36
CA THR A 148 -15.15 0.66 -7.11
C THR A 148 -16.06 0.04 -8.17
N GLY A 149 -17.33 0.41 -8.17
CA GLY A 149 -18.32 0.03 -9.19
C GLY A 149 -18.35 0.97 -10.40
N VAL A 150 -17.41 1.93 -10.49
CA VAL A 150 -17.35 2.93 -11.59
C VAL A 150 -17.31 2.28 -12.97
N TYR A 151 -16.78 1.06 -13.06
CA TYR A 151 -16.60 0.33 -14.31
C TYR A 151 -17.70 -0.70 -14.61
N ASP A 152 -18.71 -0.79 -13.75
CA ASP A 152 -19.77 -1.81 -13.86
C ASP A 152 -20.68 -1.54 -15.05
N GLY A 153 -20.98 -2.60 -15.80
CA GLY A 153 -21.90 -2.53 -16.93
C GLY A 153 -21.31 -1.97 -18.23
N ILE A 154 -20.02 -1.59 -18.24
CA ILE A 154 -19.36 -0.99 -19.41
C ILE A 154 -18.87 -2.04 -20.40
N PHE A 155 -18.19 -3.08 -19.91
CA PHE A 155 -17.41 -3.98 -20.75
C PHE A 155 -18.19 -5.26 -21.08
N PRO A 156 -18.22 -5.72 -22.35
CA PRO A 156 -18.84 -6.98 -22.70
C PRO A 156 -18.03 -8.18 -22.18
N ILE A 157 -18.66 -9.34 -22.10
CA ILE A 157 -17.98 -10.62 -21.83
C ILE A 157 -16.99 -10.93 -22.96
N ILE A 158 -15.77 -11.33 -22.61
CA ILE A 158 -14.70 -11.66 -23.57
C ILE A 158 -14.71 -13.18 -23.89
N PRO A 159 -14.83 -13.57 -25.17
CA PRO A 159 -14.56 -14.94 -25.62
C PRO A 159 -13.10 -15.32 -25.39
N VAL A 160 -12.82 -16.59 -25.06
CA VAL A 160 -11.45 -17.05 -24.75
C VAL A 160 -10.50 -16.82 -25.94
N GLU A 161 -10.96 -17.02 -27.17
CA GLU A 161 -10.18 -16.80 -28.40
C GLU A 161 -9.75 -15.33 -28.55
N ASN A 162 -10.55 -14.40 -28.01
CA ASN A 162 -10.25 -12.97 -28.05
C ASN A 162 -9.12 -12.60 -27.10
N VAL A 163 -8.87 -13.37 -26.04
CA VAL A 163 -7.70 -13.16 -25.18
C VAL A 163 -6.41 -13.24 -25.99
N TYR A 164 -6.33 -14.21 -26.92
CA TYR A 164 -5.17 -14.40 -27.79
C TYR A 164 -5.10 -13.35 -28.91
N THR A 165 -6.23 -13.11 -29.58
CA THR A 165 -6.24 -12.32 -30.81
C THR A 165 -6.26 -10.81 -30.57
N GLN A 166 -6.78 -10.34 -29.43
CA GLN A 166 -6.86 -8.91 -29.13
C GLN A 166 -5.68 -8.39 -28.29
N PHE A 167 -5.11 -9.22 -27.40
CA PHE A 167 -4.08 -8.76 -26.46
C PHE A 167 -2.68 -9.29 -26.75
N ASN A 168 -2.54 -10.29 -27.64
CA ASN A 168 -1.27 -10.92 -27.99
C ASN A 168 -0.38 -11.25 -26.75
N PRO A 169 -0.91 -12.02 -25.77
CA PRO A 169 -0.23 -12.31 -24.53
C PRO A 169 1.05 -13.13 -24.75
N VAL A 170 2.05 -12.92 -23.89
CA VAL A 170 3.26 -13.77 -23.86
C VAL A 170 2.93 -15.19 -23.42
N ALA A 171 2.01 -15.33 -22.46
CA ALA A 171 1.50 -16.60 -22.00
C ALA A 171 0.05 -16.49 -21.51
N VAL A 172 -0.72 -17.58 -21.68
CA VAL A 172 -2.11 -17.68 -21.21
C VAL A 172 -2.29 -18.83 -20.23
N TRP A 173 -3.04 -18.55 -19.17
CA TRP A 173 -3.47 -19.50 -18.17
C TRP A 173 -4.98 -19.70 -18.23
N LEU A 174 -5.41 -20.89 -18.62
CA LEU A 174 -6.83 -21.27 -18.65
C LEU A 174 -7.18 -22.07 -17.40
N ASN A 175 -8.07 -21.54 -16.57
CA ASN A 175 -8.58 -22.24 -15.42
C ASN A 175 -9.95 -22.87 -15.72
N VAL A 176 -10.01 -24.19 -15.68
CA VAL A 176 -11.22 -24.98 -15.94
C VAL A 176 -11.77 -25.50 -14.62
N GLN A 177 -13.01 -25.15 -14.32
CA GLN A 177 -13.68 -25.56 -13.10
C GLN A 177 -15.07 -26.12 -13.40
N GLN A 178 -15.52 -27.05 -12.57
CA GLN A 178 -16.81 -27.70 -12.67
C GLN A 178 -17.03 -28.38 -14.03
N ASP A 179 -16.03 -29.12 -14.55
CA ASP A 179 -16.12 -29.86 -15.83
C ASP A 179 -17.36 -30.76 -15.87
N SER A 180 -17.65 -31.45 -14.76
CA SER A 180 -18.81 -32.36 -14.68
C SER A 180 -20.16 -31.66 -14.88
N PHE A 181 -20.28 -30.37 -14.52
CA PHE A 181 -21.50 -29.58 -14.71
C PHE A 181 -21.87 -29.46 -16.20
N TYR A 182 -20.89 -29.22 -17.07
CA TYR A 182 -21.13 -29.03 -18.50
C TYR A 182 -21.64 -30.29 -19.20
N SER A 183 -21.29 -31.47 -18.69
CA SER A 183 -21.76 -32.75 -19.22
C SER A 183 -23.29 -32.90 -19.15
N GLN A 184 -23.95 -32.27 -18.17
CA GLN A 184 -25.41 -32.25 -18.02
C GLN A 184 -26.11 -31.62 -19.23
N PHE A 185 -25.40 -30.77 -19.98
CA PHE A 185 -25.88 -30.02 -21.14
C PHE A 185 -25.32 -30.55 -22.47
N LYS A 186 -24.71 -31.74 -22.47
CA LYS A 186 -24.01 -32.33 -23.63
C LYS A 186 -22.84 -31.46 -24.12
N LEU A 187 -22.28 -30.64 -23.24
CA LEU A 187 -21.07 -29.86 -23.46
C LEU A 187 -19.86 -30.58 -22.84
N SER A 188 -18.65 -30.26 -23.30
CA SER A 188 -17.41 -30.92 -22.87
C SER A 188 -16.26 -29.91 -22.84
N MET A 189 -15.80 -29.53 -21.64
CA MET A 189 -14.63 -28.65 -21.50
C MET A 189 -13.41 -29.27 -22.15
N ARG A 190 -13.20 -30.57 -21.97
CA ARG A 190 -12.13 -31.30 -22.65
C ARG A 190 -12.16 -31.09 -24.17
N SER A 191 -13.33 -31.25 -24.78
CA SER A 191 -13.45 -31.12 -26.24
C SER A 191 -13.20 -29.68 -26.68
N TYR A 192 -13.70 -28.71 -25.93
CA TYR A 192 -13.46 -27.29 -26.17
C TYR A 192 -11.96 -26.96 -26.11
N ILE A 193 -11.29 -27.29 -24.99
CA ILE A 193 -9.86 -27.03 -24.78
C ILE A 193 -9.00 -27.71 -25.85
N LEU A 194 -9.25 -28.98 -26.19
CA LEU A 194 -8.51 -29.67 -27.25
C LEU A 194 -8.76 -29.07 -28.64
N SER A 195 -9.92 -28.46 -28.86
CA SER A 195 -10.21 -27.72 -30.10
C SER A 195 -9.45 -26.40 -30.13
N LEU A 196 -9.46 -25.65 -29.03
CA LEU A 196 -8.75 -24.38 -28.87
C LEU A 196 -7.25 -24.54 -29.13
N LEU A 197 -6.65 -25.61 -28.57
CA LEU A 197 -5.22 -25.95 -28.72
C LEU A 197 -4.78 -26.22 -30.17
N LYS A 198 -5.70 -26.41 -31.12
CA LYS A 198 -5.35 -26.55 -32.54
C LYS A 198 -4.91 -25.23 -33.17
N ASN A 199 -5.39 -24.11 -32.62
CA ASN A 199 -5.19 -22.77 -33.19
C ASN A 199 -4.35 -21.87 -32.28
N PHE A 200 -4.31 -22.17 -30.98
CA PHE A 200 -3.64 -21.33 -29.98
C PHE A 200 -2.69 -22.14 -29.10
N VAL A 201 -1.59 -21.50 -28.70
CA VAL A 201 -0.66 -22.04 -27.70
C VAL A 201 -1.22 -21.68 -26.32
N VAL A 202 -1.50 -22.69 -25.50
CA VAL A 202 -1.91 -22.51 -24.10
C VAL A 202 -0.75 -22.97 -23.22
N ASP A 203 -0.23 -22.07 -22.40
CA ASP A 203 0.94 -22.31 -21.55
C ASP A 203 0.55 -23.04 -20.27
N TYR A 204 -0.57 -22.67 -19.66
CA TYR A 204 -1.06 -23.26 -18.42
C TYR A 204 -2.53 -23.65 -18.52
N ILE A 205 -2.85 -24.84 -18.04
CA ILE A 205 -4.23 -25.29 -17.84
C ILE A 205 -4.35 -25.77 -16.40
N SER A 206 -5.17 -25.10 -15.60
CA SER A 206 -5.46 -25.53 -14.24
C SER A 206 -6.87 -26.07 -14.09
N SER A 207 -7.03 -26.96 -13.11
CA SER A 207 -8.35 -27.38 -12.66
C SER A 207 -8.28 -27.94 -11.24
N PRO A 208 -9.35 -27.76 -10.44
CA PRO A 208 -9.48 -28.45 -9.17
C PRO A 208 -9.97 -29.91 -9.33
N GLU A 209 -10.31 -30.36 -10.54
CA GLU A 209 -10.88 -31.70 -10.78
C GLU A 209 -9.84 -32.66 -11.38
N VAL A 210 -9.58 -33.76 -10.66
CA VAL A 210 -8.57 -34.77 -11.05
C VAL A 210 -8.95 -35.45 -12.37
N ASN A 211 -10.23 -35.79 -12.53
CA ASN A 211 -10.72 -36.42 -13.75
C ASN A 211 -10.49 -35.55 -14.98
N PHE A 212 -10.71 -34.24 -14.88
CA PHE A 212 -10.50 -33.34 -16.00
C PHE A 212 -9.03 -33.33 -16.42
N LEU A 213 -8.10 -33.06 -15.49
CA LEU A 213 -6.66 -33.03 -15.80
C LEU A 213 -6.15 -34.36 -16.34
N THR A 214 -6.58 -35.48 -15.73
CA THR A 214 -6.23 -36.82 -16.20
C THR A 214 -6.76 -37.08 -17.61
N SER A 215 -7.94 -36.56 -17.95
CA SER A 215 -8.57 -36.77 -19.26
C SER A 215 -7.86 -36.05 -20.41
N ILE A 216 -7.11 -34.98 -20.12
CA ILE A 216 -6.31 -34.22 -21.09
C ILE A 216 -4.81 -34.53 -20.99
N SER A 217 -4.37 -35.19 -19.93
CA SER A 217 -3.00 -35.67 -19.78
C SER A 217 -2.61 -36.57 -20.97
N GLY A 218 -1.44 -36.31 -21.54
CA GLY A 218 -0.96 -36.97 -22.75
C GLY A 218 -1.63 -36.54 -24.07
N ARG A 219 -2.63 -35.65 -24.02
CA ARG A 219 -3.31 -35.08 -25.21
C ARG A 219 -2.94 -33.62 -25.48
N VAL A 220 -2.25 -32.98 -24.54
CA VAL A 220 -1.72 -31.62 -24.66
C VAL A 220 -0.22 -31.65 -24.96
N SER A 221 0.31 -30.52 -25.44
CA SER A 221 1.75 -30.36 -25.65
C SER A 221 2.52 -30.57 -24.34
N LYS A 222 3.72 -31.16 -24.41
CA LYS A 222 4.62 -31.27 -23.24
C LYS A 222 5.06 -29.91 -22.69
N LYS A 223 4.89 -28.83 -23.47
CA LYS A 223 5.16 -27.45 -23.04
C LYS A 223 4.02 -26.87 -22.21
N THR A 224 2.78 -27.35 -22.40
CA THR A 224 1.62 -26.91 -21.62
C THR A 224 1.72 -27.51 -20.22
N LYS A 225 1.71 -26.65 -19.21
CA LYS A 225 1.73 -27.01 -17.80
C LYS A 225 0.32 -27.35 -17.34
N LEU A 226 0.15 -28.56 -16.84
CA LEU A 226 -1.09 -28.97 -16.17
C LEU A 226 -0.95 -28.68 -14.68
N VAL A 227 -1.83 -27.87 -14.12
CA VAL A 227 -1.73 -27.38 -12.74
C VAL A 227 -2.94 -27.81 -11.92
N PHE A 228 -2.72 -28.61 -10.88
CA PHE A 228 -3.81 -29.01 -10.00
C PHE A 228 -4.11 -27.89 -9.00
N ARG A 229 -5.34 -27.37 -9.01
CA ARG A 229 -5.76 -26.27 -8.14
C ARG A 229 -6.35 -26.84 -6.84
N PHE A 230 -5.74 -26.52 -5.72
CA PHE A 230 -6.29 -26.79 -4.40
C PHE A 230 -7.33 -25.73 -4.04
N LEU A 231 -8.43 -26.18 -3.42
CA LEU A 231 -9.43 -25.32 -2.78
C LEU A 231 -9.22 -25.36 -1.26
N ASP A 232 -10.26 -25.16 -0.45
CA ASP A 232 -10.15 -25.32 1.01
C ASP A 232 -9.76 -26.75 1.40
N GLU A 233 -8.96 -26.90 2.47
CA GLU A 233 -8.45 -28.22 2.91
C GLU A 233 -9.54 -29.26 3.20
N ARG A 234 -10.72 -28.77 3.60
CA ARG A 234 -11.90 -29.60 3.96
C ARG A 234 -12.81 -29.86 2.77
N SER A 235 -12.66 -29.11 1.69
CA SER A 235 -13.43 -29.32 0.47
C SER A 235 -13.05 -30.65 -0.16
N ILE A 236 -14.04 -31.32 -0.75
CA ILE A 236 -13.88 -32.65 -1.35
C ILE A 236 -13.66 -32.49 -2.85
N GLU A 237 -12.63 -33.16 -3.38
CA GLU A 237 -12.45 -33.30 -4.80
C GLU A 237 -13.44 -34.35 -5.35
N PRO A 238 -14.32 -33.98 -6.30
CA PRO A 238 -15.45 -34.83 -6.69
C PRO A 238 -15.08 -36.20 -7.29
N SER A 239 -13.92 -36.32 -7.93
CA SER A 239 -13.53 -37.52 -8.68
C SER A 239 -12.96 -38.63 -7.79
N THR A 240 -12.21 -38.23 -6.77
CA THR A 240 -11.45 -39.10 -5.86
C THR A 240 -12.14 -39.27 -4.52
N ASN A 241 -13.13 -38.41 -4.22
CA ASN A 241 -13.82 -38.34 -2.93
C ASN A 241 -12.86 -38.15 -1.75
N GLN A 242 -11.70 -37.54 -2.00
CA GLN A 242 -10.72 -37.15 -0.99
C GLN A 242 -10.80 -35.65 -0.74
N THR A 243 -10.44 -35.20 0.46
CA THR A 243 -10.30 -33.77 0.70
C THR A 243 -9.02 -33.22 0.07
N TYR A 244 -9.03 -31.95 -0.32
CA TYR A 244 -7.81 -31.30 -0.84
C TYR A 244 -6.66 -31.36 0.16
N GLY A 245 -6.92 -31.24 1.46
CA GLY A 245 -5.89 -31.38 2.51
C GLY A 245 -5.31 -32.80 2.60
N SER A 246 -6.09 -33.85 2.29
CA SER A 246 -5.58 -35.23 2.19
C SER A 246 -4.70 -35.41 0.94
N MET A 247 -5.14 -34.86 -0.19
CA MET A 247 -4.39 -34.92 -1.45
C MET A 247 -3.06 -34.18 -1.37
N LEU A 248 -2.99 -33.09 -0.62
CA LEU A 248 -1.75 -32.32 -0.40
C LEU A 248 -0.66 -33.16 0.27
N LYS A 249 -1.05 -34.15 1.09
CA LYS A 249 -0.11 -35.09 1.73
C LYS A 249 0.40 -36.17 0.78
N ASN A 250 -0.16 -36.28 -0.43
CA ASN A 250 0.22 -37.26 -1.43
C ASN A 250 0.54 -36.58 -2.78
N LEU A 251 1.54 -35.70 -2.78
CA LEU A 251 1.98 -34.99 -3.99
C LEU A 251 2.53 -35.91 -5.07
N THR A 252 3.00 -37.11 -4.73
CA THR A 252 3.37 -38.14 -5.70
C THR A 252 2.19 -38.61 -6.55
N PHE A 253 0.99 -38.69 -5.98
CA PHE A 253 -0.23 -38.96 -6.73
C PHE A 253 -0.58 -37.78 -7.64
N VAL A 254 -0.50 -36.54 -7.14
CA VAL A 254 -0.75 -35.34 -7.96
C VAL A 254 0.20 -35.27 -9.17
N LYS A 255 1.47 -35.64 -8.96
CA LYS A 255 2.49 -35.68 -10.01
C LYS A 255 2.17 -36.63 -11.17
N THR A 256 1.27 -37.61 -11.00
CA THR A 256 0.92 -38.52 -12.10
C THR A 256 0.07 -37.86 -13.18
N PHE A 257 -0.56 -36.71 -12.90
CA PHE A 257 -1.43 -36.01 -13.84
C PHE A 257 -1.17 -34.50 -13.95
N ALA A 258 -0.37 -33.91 -13.06
CA ALA A 258 -0.03 -32.49 -13.08
C ALA A 258 1.49 -32.25 -13.07
N SER A 259 1.92 -31.13 -13.65
CA SER A 259 3.29 -30.62 -13.58
C SER A 259 3.48 -29.57 -12.49
N GLY A 260 2.40 -29.00 -11.95
CA GLY A 260 2.43 -28.08 -10.83
C GLY A 260 1.15 -28.08 -10.03
N ILE A 261 1.13 -27.30 -8.96
CA ILE A 261 -0.02 -27.09 -8.07
C ILE A 261 -0.26 -25.60 -7.83
N LEU A 262 -1.53 -25.19 -7.73
CA LEU A 262 -1.92 -23.84 -7.34
C LEU A 262 -2.63 -23.94 -5.99
N VAL A 263 -2.11 -23.30 -4.95
CA VAL A 263 -2.62 -23.41 -3.58
C VAL A 263 -3.03 -22.04 -3.03
N PRO A 264 -4.10 -21.95 -2.23
CA PRO A 264 -4.37 -20.77 -1.42
C PRO A 264 -3.16 -20.41 -0.57
N LYS A 265 -2.84 -19.11 -0.43
CA LYS A 265 -1.66 -18.66 0.35
C LYS A 265 -1.62 -19.18 1.79
N SER A 266 -2.79 -19.47 2.38
CA SER A 266 -2.95 -20.05 3.73
C SER A 266 -2.40 -21.46 3.89
N TYR A 267 -2.20 -22.21 2.80
CA TYR A 267 -1.54 -23.52 2.84
C TYR A 267 -0.05 -23.39 3.13
N ILE A 268 0.56 -22.28 2.70
CA ILE A 268 2.00 -22.01 2.85
C ILE A 268 2.22 -21.29 4.18
N TRP A 269 1.48 -20.19 4.40
CA TRP A 269 1.51 -19.40 5.62
C TRP A 269 0.14 -19.43 6.29
N PRO A 270 -0.11 -20.37 7.22
CA PRO A 270 -1.38 -20.45 7.91
C PRO A 270 -1.61 -19.19 8.76
N VAL A 271 -2.86 -18.78 8.90
CA VAL A 271 -3.25 -17.56 9.63
C VAL A 271 -4.21 -17.94 10.75
N THR A 272 -4.01 -17.38 11.94
CA THR A 272 -4.92 -17.54 13.07
C THR A 272 -6.24 -16.79 12.84
N PRO A 273 -7.35 -17.14 13.52
CA PRO A 273 -8.61 -16.42 13.38
C PRO A 273 -8.54 -14.92 13.74
N ASP A 274 -7.58 -14.53 14.56
CA ASP A 274 -7.27 -13.12 14.90
C ASP A 274 -6.26 -12.46 13.94
N ASN A 275 -6.01 -13.07 12.78
CA ASN A 275 -5.24 -12.52 11.64
C ASN A 275 -3.70 -12.41 11.83
N TYR A 276 -3.08 -13.38 12.51
CA TYR A 276 -1.62 -13.47 12.66
C TYR A 276 -1.06 -14.71 11.97
N LEU A 277 0.13 -14.58 11.39
CA LEU A 277 0.83 -15.70 10.78
C LEU A 277 1.21 -16.75 11.83
N LEU A 278 1.03 -18.00 11.46
CA LEU A 278 1.66 -19.17 12.07
C LEU A 278 2.95 -19.50 11.30
N PRO A 279 3.82 -20.38 11.83
CA PRO A 279 4.98 -20.86 11.09
C PRO A 279 4.58 -21.43 9.73
N TYR A 280 5.37 -21.13 8.70
CA TYR A 280 5.14 -21.66 7.35
C TYR A 280 5.21 -23.19 7.33
N THR A 281 4.50 -23.81 6.40
CA THR A 281 4.47 -25.27 6.22
C THR A 281 5.55 -25.75 5.26
N SER A 282 5.82 -27.05 5.23
CA SER A 282 6.78 -27.65 4.28
C SER A 282 6.26 -27.78 2.85
N VAL A 283 5.05 -27.27 2.54
CA VAL A 283 4.35 -27.57 1.27
C VAL A 283 5.16 -27.18 0.02
N VAL A 284 5.91 -26.08 0.08
CA VAL A 284 6.75 -25.63 -1.04
C VAL A 284 7.89 -26.62 -1.28
N ASP A 285 8.63 -26.95 -0.23
CA ASP A 285 9.73 -27.93 -0.32
C ASP A 285 9.22 -29.31 -0.75
N ASP A 286 8.07 -29.73 -0.24
CA ASP A 286 7.50 -31.04 -0.55
C ASP A 286 7.00 -31.11 -2.01
N ALA A 287 6.43 -30.02 -2.53
CA ALA A 287 6.09 -29.90 -3.95
C ALA A 287 7.35 -29.98 -4.83
N HIS A 288 8.39 -29.23 -4.48
CA HIS A 288 9.65 -29.23 -5.23
C HIS A 288 10.33 -30.61 -5.20
N LYS A 289 10.35 -31.29 -4.04
CA LYS A 289 10.85 -32.68 -3.92
C LYS A 289 10.05 -33.66 -4.79
N ALA A 290 8.75 -33.46 -4.92
CA ALA A 290 7.89 -34.23 -5.83
C ALA A 290 8.07 -33.83 -7.31
N GLY A 291 8.87 -32.81 -7.61
CA GLY A 291 9.08 -32.26 -8.95
C GLY A 291 7.86 -31.49 -9.47
N LEU A 292 7.06 -30.88 -8.60
CA LEU A 292 5.93 -30.03 -8.93
C LEU A 292 6.29 -28.56 -8.73
N GLU A 293 6.00 -27.73 -9.73
CA GLU A 293 5.97 -26.27 -9.55
C GLU A 293 4.83 -25.92 -8.58
N ILE A 294 5.01 -24.95 -7.69
CA ILE A 294 3.98 -24.48 -6.76
C ILE A 294 3.70 -23.00 -6.98
N TYR A 295 2.43 -22.67 -7.19
CA TYR A 295 1.93 -21.32 -7.36
C TYR A 295 1.04 -20.96 -6.16
N ALA A 296 1.19 -19.75 -5.62
CA ALA A 296 0.37 -19.27 -4.52
C ALA A 296 -0.74 -18.34 -5.03
N ALA A 297 -1.97 -18.53 -4.53
CA ALA A 297 -3.16 -17.76 -4.92
C ALA A 297 -3.68 -16.87 -3.77
N ASP A 298 -4.72 -16.11 -4.08
CA ASP A 298 -5.47 -15.23 -3.16
C ASP A 298 -4.67 -14.01 -2.69
N PHE A 299 -3.86 -13.44 -3.60
CA PHE A 299 -3.22 -12.15 -3.39
C PHE A 299 -4.09 -11.01 -3.91
N ALA A 300 -4.32 -10.03 -3.03
CA ALA A 300 -5.00 -8.78 -3.32
C ALA A 300 -4.48 -7.70 -2.37
N ASN A 301 -4.36 -6.47 -2.85
CA ASN A 301 -3.84 -5.34 -2.08
C ASN A 301 -4.93 -4.68 -1.23
N ASP A 302 -6.20 -4.84 -1.63
CA ASP A 302 -7.37 -4.17 -1.07
C ASP A 302 -8.17 -5.04 -0.10
N PHE A 303 -7.46 -5.91 0.64
CA PHE A 303 -8.04 -6.77 1.66
C PHE A 303 -7.25 -6.68 2.96
N THR A 304 -7.83 -7.20 4.05
CA THR A 304 -7.10 -7.33 5.32
C THR A 304 -6.04 -8.42 5.17
N ILE A 305 -4.79 -8.03 4.97
CA ILE A 305 -3.63 -8.93 5.08
C ILE A 305 -3.24 -9.12 6.56
N SER A 306 -2.40 -10.11 6.85
CA SER A 306 -1.98 -10.39 8.23
C SER A 306 -1.29 -9.18 8.88
N TYR A 307 -1.55 -8.97 10.17
CA TYR A 307 -0.88 -7.93 10.96
C TYR A 307 0.65 -8.02 10.96
N ASN A 308 1.20 -9.20 10.68
CA ASN A 308 2.63 -9.42 10.54
C ASN A 308 3.27 -8.65 9.36
N TYR A 309 2.47 -8.21 8.39
CA TYR A 309 2.93 -7.44 7.23
C TYR A 309 2.65 -5.93 7.37
N SER A 310 2.07 -5.47 8.48
CA SER A 310 1.77 -4.04 8.70
C SER A 310 1.01 -3.39 7.54
N TYR A 311 0.07 -4.12 6.93
CA TYR A 311 -0.68 -3.71 5.74
C TYR A 311 0.15 -3.42 4.46
N ASP A 312 1.42 -3.81 4.42
CA ASP A 312 2.26 -3.71 3.22
C ASP A 312 2.09 -4.95 2.31
N PRO A 313 1.42 -4.83 1.14
CA PRO A 313 1.24 -5.96 0.23
C PRO A 313 2.58 -6.44 -0.34
N LEU A 314 3.52 -5.55 -0.64
CA LEU A 314 4.84 -5.92 -1.14
C LEU A 314 5.59 -6.80 -0.13
N ALA A 315 5.47 -6.52 1.17
CA ALA A 315 6.02 -7.38 2.23
C ALA A 315 5.42 -8.79 2.19
N GLU A 316 4.10 -8.88 1.97
CA GLU A 316 3.43 -10.16 1.81
C GLU A 316 4.03 -10.92 0.61
N TYR A 317 4.09 -10.35 -0.60
CA TYR A 317 4.66 -11.06 -1.76
C TYR A 317 6.09 -11.53 -1.51
N LEU A 318 6.97 -10.68 -0.97
CA LEU A 318 8.35 -11.04 -0.64
C LEU A 318 8.44 -12.23 0.31
N SER A 319 7.49 -12.39 1.23
CA SER A 319 7.45 -13.55 2.14
C SER A 319 7.20 -14.90 1.45
N PHE A 320 6.70 -14.91 0.20
CA PHE A 320 6.47 -16.12 -0.59
C PHE A 320 7.56 -16.37 -1.63
N ILE A 321 8.25 -15.32 -2.08
CA ILE A 321 9.22 -15.42 -3.18
C ILE A 321 10.67 -15.28 -2.74
N ASP A 322 10.96 -14.54 -1.67
CA ASP A 322 12.32 -14.19 -1.25
C ASP A 322 12.43 -13.97 0.27
N ASN A 323 12.04 -14.99 1.04
CA ASN A 323 12.14 -14.98 2.50
C ASN A 323 13.42 -15.64 3.05
N GLY A 324 14.33 -16.06 2.17
CA GLY A 324 15.56 -16.80 2.51
C GLY A 324 15.36 -18.28 2.86
N ALA A 325 14.13 -18.77 3.04
CA ALA A 325 13.81 -20.18 3.28
C ALA A 325 13.45 -20.91 1.99
N PHE A 326 12.47 -20.41 1.23
CA PHE A 326 11.93 -21.00 0.00
C PHE A 326 11.51 -19.91 -1.00
N SER A 327 11.17 -20.32 -2.24
CA SER A 327 10.49 -19.46 -3.23
C SER A 327 9.40 -20.25 -3.93
N VAL A 328 8.16 -19.75 -3.96
CA VAL A 328 7.14 -20.30 -4.85
C VAL A 328 7.50 -20.04 -6.31
N ASP A 329 7.07 -20.92 -7.22
CA ASP A 329 7.33 -20.81 -8.66
C ASP A 329 6.49 -19.71 -9.34
N GLY A 330 5.47 -19.19 -8.65
CA GLY A 330 4.75 -18.00 -9.07
C GLY A 330 3.59 -17.63 -8.15
N VAL A 331 2.97 -16.49 -8.44
CA VAL A 331 1.84 -15.94 -7.68
C VAL A 331 0.70 -15.54 -8.61
N LEU A 332 -0.53 -15.81 -8.17
CA LEU A 332 -1.76 -15.37 -8.82
C LEU A 332 -2.32 -14.19 -8.03
N SER A 333 -2.42 -13.03 -8.70
CA SER A 333 -2.77 -11.76 -8.07
C SER A 333 -3.83 -10.99 -8.86
N ASP A 334 -4.67 -10.26 -8.13
CA ASP A 334 -5.61 -9.27 -8.66
C ASP A 334 -4.90 -7.94 -9.02
N PHE A 335 -3.72 -7.70 -8.45
CA PHE A 335 -2.90 -6.49 -8.58
C PHE A 335 -1.50 -6.86 -9.08
N PRO A 336 -1.35 -7.15 -10.39
CA PRO A 336 -0.09 -7.69 -10.93
C PRO A 336 1.08 -6.69 -10.91
N ILE A 337 0.86 -5.43 -10.54
CA ILE A 337 1.92 -4.43 -10.31
C ILE A 337 2.82 -4.81 -9.13
N THR A 338 2.26 -5.12 -7.97
CA THR A 338 3.01 -5.41 -6.75
C THR A 338 3.94 -6.63 -6.87
N PRO A 339 3.51 -7.80 -7.41
CA PRO A 339 4.43 -8.90 -7.64
C PRO A 339 5.45 -8.59 -8.76
N SER A 340 5.16 -7.67 -9.69
CA SER A 340 6.17 -7.20 -10.65
C SER A 340 7.27 -6.41 -9.96
N GLU A 341 6.90 -5.48 -9.07
CA GLU A 341 7.85 -4.75 -8.24
C GLU A 341 8.63 -5.72 -7.33
N ALA A 342 7.94 -6.65 -6.66
CA ALA A 342 8.53 -7.63 -5.76
C ALA A 342 9.63 -8.46 -6.44
N VAL A 343 9.34 -9.00 -7.63
CA VAL A 343 10.26 -9.88 -8.36
C VAL A 343 11.43 -9.08 -8.95
N ASP A 344 11.15 -7.99 -9.66
CA ASP A 344 12.14 -7.31 -10.50
C ASP A 344 12.94 -6.23 -9.76
N CYS A 345 12.36 -5.59 -8.74
CA CYS A 345 12.94 -4.42 -8.08
C CYS A 345 13.29 -4.64 -6.60
N PHE A 346 12.54 -5.49 -5.90
CA PHE A 346 12.60 -5.63 -4.45
C PHE A 346 13.06 -7.01 -3.96
N SER A 347 13.46 -7.90 -4.86
CA SER A 347 14.06 -9.18 -4.49
C SER A 347 15.57 -9.04 -4.28
N ASN A 348 16.13 -9.95 -3.49
CA ASN A 348 17.55 -10.07 -3.16
C ASN A 348 18.15 -8.85 -2.45
N LEU A 349 17.32 -8.04 -1.79
CA LEU A 349 17.76 -6.82 -1.10
C LEU A 349 18.72 -7.11 0.05
N ASN A 350 18.57 -8.24 0.74
CA ASN A 350 19.49 -8.66 1.81
C ASN A 350 20.94 -8.86 1.32
N ASN A 351 21.13 -9.06 0.01
CA ASN A 351 22.45 -9.16 -0.62
C ASN A 351 22.99 -7.81 -1.12
N SER A 352 22.15 -6.76 -1.15
CA SER A 352 22.48 -5.40 -1.57
C SER A 352 22.72 -4.53 -0.34
N LYS A 353 23.94 -4.01 -0.18
CA LYS A 353 24.25 -2.97 0.83
C LYS A 353 23.98 -1.55 0.33
N ILE A 354 23.23 -1.41 -0.77
CA ILE A 354 23.05 -0.11 -1.42
C ILE A 354 21.81 0.55 -0.82
N ASP A 355 22.05 1.44 0.14
CA ASP A 355 21.07 2.48 0.49
C ASP A 355 21.23 3.64 -0.50
N HIS A 356 20.19 3.94 -1.26
CA HIS A 356 20.19 5.03 -2.24
C HIS A 356 20.09 6.44 -1.62
N ALA A 357 20.09 6.54 -0.28
CA ALA A 357 20.05 7.75 0.55
C ALA A 357 18.80 8.64 0.41
N LYS A 358 17.96 8.43 -0.61
CA LYS A 358 16.68 9.13 -0.80
C LYS A 358 15.54 8.12 -1.00
N PRO A 359 14.31 8.42 -0.54
CA PRO A 359 13.92 9.61 0.25
C PRO A 359 14.53 9.62 1.66
N LEU A 360 14.60 10.79 2.30
CA LEU A 360 14.76 10.85 3.76
C LEU A 360 13.50 10.24 4.42
N VAL A 361 13.66 9.24 5.28
CA VAL A 361 12.56 8.59 5.98
C VAL A 361 12.43 9.18 7.38
N ILE A 362 11.38 9.96 7.57
CA ILE A 362 11.03 10.56 8.87
C ILE A 362 9.86 9.76 9.43
N SER A 363 9.96 9.27 10.67
CA SER A 363 8.81 8.64 11.32
C SER A 363 7.71 9.66 11.58
N HIS A 364 6.46 9.21 11.63
CA HIS A 364 5.35 10.01 12.12
C HIS A 364 4.90 9.45 13.48
N ASN A 365 5.36 10.08 14.54
CA ASN A 365 5.21 9.69 15.93
C ASN A 365 5.81 8.30 16.25
N GLY A 366 6.96 7.98 15.65
CA GLY A 366 7.53 6.62 15.62
C GLY A 366 6.86 5.72 14.58
N ALA A 367 6.92 4.40 14.75
CA ALA A 367 6.19 3.44 13.90
C ALA A 367 4.73 3.34 14.37
N SER A 368 4.01 4.46 14.30
CA SER A 368 2.66 4.62 14.84
C SER A 368 1.60 3.76 14.09
N GLY A 369 1.96 3.24 12.92
CA GLY A 369 1.22 2.21 12.20
C GLY A 369 1.19 0.85 12.90
N ASP A 370 2.22 0.55 13.70
CA ASP A 370 2.42 -0.73 14.37
C ASP A 370 2.17 -0.67 15.89
N TYR A 371 2.43 0.48 16.52
CA TYR A 371 2.35 0.70 17.97
C TYR A 371 1.64 2.03 18.29
N PRO A 372 1.16 2.22 19.53
CA PRO A 372 0.69 3.52 19.98
C PRO A 372 1.77 4.58 19.78
N ASP A 373 1.36 5.73 19.28
CA ASP A 373 2.22 6.85 18.91
C ASP A 373 3.05 7.37 20.10
N CYS A 374 4.22 7.93 19.78
CA CYS A 374 5.14 8.57 20.75
C CYS A 374 5.55 7.68 21.95
N THR A 375 5.46 6.35 21.82
CA THR A 375 5.91 5.40 22.84
C THR A 375 7.33 4.91 22.61
N ASP A 376 7.97 4.42 23.68
CA ASP A 376 9.26 3.72 23.59
C ASP A 376 9.27 2.61 22.51
N GLN A 377 8.22 1.80 22.44
CA GLN A 377 8.09 0.73 21.45
C GLN A 377 7.88 1.24 20.02
N ALA A 378 7.12 2.32 19.82
CA ALA A 378 6.97 2.93 18.51
C ALA A 378 8.31 3.48 18.00
N TYR A 379 9.11 4.09 18.86
CA TYR A 379 10.44 4.57 18.49
C TYR A 379 11.45 3.46 18.28
N GLU A 380 11.45 2.42 19.13
CA GLU A 380 12.28 1.22 18.94
C GLU A 380 11.99 0.56 17.58
N LYS A 381 10.72 0.41 17.23
CA LYS A 381 10.31 -0.13 15.94
C LYS A 381 10.71 0.79 14.79
N ALA A 382 10.51 2.10 14.89
CA ALA A 382 10.92 3.05 13.84
C ALA A 382 12.42 2.97 13.54
N VAL A 383 13.27 2.89 14.57
CA VAL A 383 14.71 2.72 14.39
C VAL A 383 15.04 1.36 13.78
N ALA A 384 14.41 0.28 14.27
CA ALA A 384 14.63 -1.07 13.74
C ALA A 384 14.19 -1.20 12.27
N ASP A 385 13.19 -0.42 11.87
CA ASP A 385 12.66 -0.36 10.51
C ASP A 385 13.48 0.52 9.55
N GLY A 386 14.51 1.21 10.06
CA GLY A 386 15.41 2.02 9.24
C GLY A 386 14.92 3.46 8.98
N ALA A 387 14.18 4.05 9.92
CA ALA A 387 13.94 5.50 9.89
C ALA A 387 15.27 6.27 9.95
N ASP A 388 15.42 7.28 9.10
CA ASP A 388 16.59 8.18 9.13
C ASP A 388 16.45 9.22 10.25
N VAL A 389 15.22 9.63 10.53
CA VAL A 389 14.85 10.63 11.55
C VAL A 389 13.64 10.11 12.32
N ILE A 390 13.70 10.20 13.64
CA ILE A 390 12.52 10.00 14.50
C ILE A 390 12.02 11.35 15.05
N ASP A 391 10.71 11.47 15.17
CA ASP A 391 10.03 12.71 15.53
C ASP A 391 9.43 12.68 16.94
N CYS A 392 9.34 13.84 17.59
CA CYS A 392 8.66 14.01 18.87
C CYS A 392 7.87 15.32 18.84
N PRO A 393 6.55 15.27 18.65
CA PRO A 393 5.69 16.42 18.92
C PRO A 393 5.63 16.65 20.43
N VAL A 394 6.01 17.86 20.83
CA VAL A 394 6.17 18.22 22.23
C VAL A 394 4.86 18.77 22.78
N GLN A 395 4.39 18.16 23.86
CA GLN A 395 3.33 18.68 24.70
C GLN A 395 3.85 18.93 26.12
N VAL A 396 3.11 19.71 26.90
CA VAL A 396 3.46 20.06 28.29
C VAL A 396 2.42 19.52 29.26
N THR A 397 2.88 18.97 30.38
CA THR A 397 2.02 18.55 31.50
C THR A 397 1.77 19.69 32.47
N LYS A 398 0.80 19.51 33.38
CA LYS A 398 0.45 20.51 34.41
C LYS A 398 1.64 20.95 35.28
N ASP A 399 2.57 20.03 35.54
CA ASP A 399 3.79 20.24 36.32
C ASP A 399 4.99 20.69 35.46
N GLY A 400 4.75 21.11 34.21
CA GLY A 400 5.76 21.72 33.33
C GLY A 400 6.73 20.73 32.70
N ILE A 401 6.41 19.43 32.70
CA ILE A 401 7.25 18.40 32.09
C ILE A 401 6.91 18.30 30.59
N LEU A 402 7.95 18.31 29.76
CA LEU A 402 7.83 18.12 28.31
C LEU A 402 7.74 16.63 27.98
N ILE A 403 6.76 16.26 27.16
CA ILE A 403 6.47 14.89 26.75
C ILE A 403 6.32 14.78 25.24
N CYS A 404 6.65 13.63 24.68
CA CYS A 404 6.31 13.30 23.29
C CYS A 404 4.86 12.81 23.26
N MET A 405 4.00 13.51 22.55
CA MET A 405 2.58 13.17 22.41
C MET A 405 2.03 13.77 21.11
N SER A 406 1.37 12.95 20.30
CA SER A 406 0.83 13.34 18.98
C SER A 406 -0.29 14.38 19.03
N SER A 407 -0.91 14.57 20.20
CA SER A 407 -2.00 15.54 20.39
C SER A 407 -1.96 16.13 21.80
N VAL A 408 -2.31 17.41 21.91
CA VAL A 408 -2.55 18.07 23.19
C VAL A 408 -3.77 17.49 23.92
N ASP A 409 -4.73 16.90 23.19
CA ASP A 409 -5.89 16.22 23.76
C ASP A 409 -5.63 14.73 23.95
N LEU A 410 -5.56 14.32 25.22
CA LEU A 410 -5.31 12.95 25.64
C LEU A 410 -6.41 11.98 25.19
N MET A 411 -7.60 12.45 24.80
CA MET A 411 -8.66 11.58 24.28
C MET A 411 -8.30 10.92 22.96
N ASN A 412 -7.40 11.52 22.17
CA ASN A 412 -7.05 11.06 20.83
C ASN A 412 -6.06 9.88 20.86
N ALA A 413 -5.14 9.87 21.83
CA ALA A 413 -3.98 8.96 21.85
C ALA A 413 -3.86 8.14 23.14
N THR A 414 -4.81 8.26 24.08
CA THR A 414 -4.72 7.57 25.38
C THR A 414 -6.05 6.99 25.85
N THR A 415 -6.01 6.23 26.95
CA THR A 415 -7.20 5.71 27.63
C THR A 415 -7.91 6.72 28.55
N VAL A 416 -7.61 8.03 28.47
CA VAL A 416 -8.12 9.04 29.42
C VAL A 416 -9.65 9.06 29.54
N ALA A 417 -10.36 8.85 28.43
CA ALA A 417 -11.83 8.84 28.37
C ALA A 417 -12.46 7.72 29.23
N LYS A 418 -11.69 6.69 29.59
CA LYS A 418 -12.12 5.57 30.44
C LYS A 418 -11.47 5.59 31.83
N SER A 419 -10.79 6.68 32.17
CA SER A 419 -10.06 6.84 33.43
C SER A 419 -10.83 7.74 34.42
N GLN A 420 -10.30 7.86 35.64
CA GLN A 420 -10.78 8.83 36.63
C GLN A 420 -10.70 10.29 36.18
N PHE A 421 -9.92 10.59 35.14
CA PHE A 421 -9.75 11.94 34.60
C PHE A 421 -10.76 12.29 33.50
N ALA A 422 -11.67 11.38 33.13
CA ALA A 422 -12.72 11.66 32.14
C ALA A 422 -13.62 12.85 32.55
N SER A 423 -13.73 13.13 33.85
CA SER A 423 -14.47 14.29 34.37
C SER A 423 -13.74 15.63 34.23
N GLN A 424 -12.46 15.64 33.81
CA GLN A 424 -11.70 16.87 33.55
C GLN A 424 -11.93 17.42 32.14
N VAL A 425 -12.94 16.90 31.44
CA VAL A 425 -13.30 17.33 30.10
C VAL A 425 -13.64 18.83 30.07
N THR A 426 -13.04 19.55 29.14
CA THR A 426 -13.29 20.98 28.92
C THR A 426 -13.18 21.32 27.44
N THR A 427 -13.67 22.50 27.05
CA THR A 427 -13.63 23.00 25.68
C THR A 427 -12.69 24.20 25.63
N ILE A 428 -11.68 24.13 24.76
CA ILE A 428 -10.73 25.21 24.49
C ILE A 428 -10.67 25.38 22.99
N ASN A 429 -11.46 26.34 22.48
CA ASN A 429 -11.66 26.53 21.04
C ASN A 429 -10.39 26.91 20.29
N ASP A 430 -9.43 27.54 20.97
CA ASP A 430 -8.13 27.93 20.39
C ASP A 430 -7.24 26.72 20.07
N LEU A 431 -7.50 25.56 20.66
CA LEU A 431 -6.75 24.32 20.42
C LEU A 431 -7.49 23.36 19.48
N LYS A 432 -8.80 23.17 19.71
CA LYS A 432 -9.65 22.32 18.86
C LYS A 432 -11.13 22.61 19.05
N ALA A 433 -11.91 22.20 18.07
CA ALA A 433 -13.36 22.15 18.21
C ALA A 433 -13.79 21.04 19.19
N GLY A 434 -14.69 21.38 20.10
CA GLY A 434 -15.35 20.43 21.00
C GLY A 434 -14.55 20.06 22.26
N PRO A 435 -15.13 19.21 23.12
CA PRO A 435 -14.55 18.85 24.41
C PRO A 435 -13.32 17.95 24.27
N GLY A 436 -12.39 18.06 25.23
CA GLY A 436 -11.19 17.23 25.36
C GLY A 436 -10.64 17.20 26.79
N VAL A 437 -9.66 16.34 27.05
CA VAL A 437 -8.85 16.35 28.29
C VAL A 437 -7.42 16.66 27.90
N PHE A 438 -6.93 17.84 28.26
CA PHE A 438 -5.66 18.34 27.75
C PHE A 438 -4.47 17.94 28.62
N THR A 439 -3.30 17.79 28.01
CA THR A 439 -2.07 17.37 28.71
C THR A 439 -1.72 18.26 29.89
N PHE A 440 -1.94 19.57 29.77
CA PHE A 440 -1.64 20.56 30.81
C PHE A 440 -2.64 20.58 31.97
N ASN A 441 -3.72 19.77 31.92
CA ASN A 441 -4.62 19.56 33.06
C ASN A 441 -4.11 18.50 34.03
N LEU A 442 -3.21 17.62 33.59
CA LEU A 442 -2.72 16.46 34.34
C LEU A 442 -1.21 16.56 34.58
N THR A 443 -0.74 16.11 35.75
CA THR A 443 0.70 15.98 36.00
C THR A 443 1.29 14.84 35.17
N TRP A 444 2.61 14.81 35.01
CA TRP A 444 3.27 13.65 34.40
C TRP A 444 2.92 12.34 35.13
N ASP A 445 2.85 12.38 36.46
CA ASP A 445 2.51 11.21 37.27
C ASP A 445 1.06 10.77 37.04
N ASP A 446 0.13 11.72 36.87
CA ASP A 446 -1.25 11.41 36.51
C ASP A 446 -1.31 10.64 35.18
N ILE A 447 -0.60 11.13 34.16
CA ILE A 447 -0.57 10.52 32.82
C ILE A 447 0.15 9.17 32.85
N SER A 448 1.41 9.15 33.29
CA SER A 448 2.29 7.98 33.16
C SER A 448 1.88 6.79 34.04
N LYS A 449 1.23 7.02 35.19
CA LYS A 449 0.85 5.95 36.11
C LYS A 449 -0.59 5.47 35.95
N ASN A 450 -1.49 6.30 35.41
CA ASN A 450 -2.92 6.00 35.39
C ASN A 450 -3.53 5.88 33.99
N LEU A 451 -2.82 6.34 32.95
CA LEU A 451 -3.25 6.21 31.57
C LEU A 451 -2.41 5.16 30.84
N LYS A 452 -2.93 4.67 29.71
CA LYS A 452 -2.17 3.89 28.75
C LYS A 452 -2.17 4.60 27.40
N PRO A 453 -1.06 4.55 26.64
CA PRO A 453 -1.06 4.90 25.22
C PRO A 453 -2.11 4.07 24.48
N MET A 454 -2.67 4.60 23.40
CA MET A 454 -3.69 3.92 22.59
C MET A 454 -3.40 4.12 21.11
N ILE A 455 -3.30 3.02 20.36
CA ILE A 455 -3.07 3.07 18.91
C ILE A 455 -4.27 3.70 18.18
N SER A 456 -3.97 4.57 17.22
CA SER A 456 -4.98 5.17 16.34
C SER A 456 -5.46 4.17 15.28
N ASN A 457 -6.61 4.43 14.66
CA ASN A 457 -7.17 3.59 13.59
C ASN A 457 -7.75 4.49 12.48
N PRO A 458 -6.91 5.20 11.71
CA PRO A 458 -7.38 6.19 10.73
C PRO A 458 -8.25 5.57 9.63
N ALA A 459 -8.02 4.31 9.27
CA ALA A 459 -8.77 3.58 8.23
C ALA A 459 -9.97 2.76 8.77
N ILE A 460 -10.50 3.07 9.96
CA ILE A 460 -11.63 2.33 10.55
C ILE A 460 -12.89 2.33 9.67
N GLY A 461 -13.08 3.37 8.84
CA GLY A 461 -14.19 3.45 7.87
C GLY A 461 -14.16 2.33 6.81
N PHE A 462 -12.98 1.76 6.56
CA PHE A 462 -12.77 0.61 5.67
C PHE A 462 -12.70 -0.72 6.42
N ASN A 463 -13.12 -0.73 7.70
CA ASN A 463 -13.01 -1.88 8.60
C ASN A 463 -11.55 -2.37 8.78
N GLN A 464 -10.57 -1.47 8.59
CA GLN A 464 -9.15 -1.73 8.86
C GLN A 464 -8.79 -1.19 10.25
N TYR A 465 -8.27 -2.07 11.10
CA TYR A 465 -7.83 -1.74 12.45
C TYR A 465 -6.36 -2.02 12.58
N ARG A 466 -5.55 -1.10 13.10
CA ARG A 466 -4.15 -1.36 13.43
C ARG A 466 -4.03 -2.48 14.47
N ASN A 467 -2.84 -3.08 14.54
CA ASN A 467 -2.55 -4.32 15.27
C ASN A 467 -3.17 -4.35 16.68
N PRO A 468 -4.23 -5.16 16.91
CA PRO A 468 -4.91 -5.21 18.20
C PRO A 468 -4.06 -5.73 19.36
N ARG A 469 -3.03 -6.56 19.10
CA ARG A 469 -2.10 -7.03 20.14
C ARG A 469 -1.21 -5.89 20.67
N ASN A 470 -1.02 -4.84 19.87
CA ASN A 470 -0.24 -3.67 20.25
C ASN A 470 -1.10 -2.50 20.75
N LYS A 471 -2.43 -2.68 20.87
CA LYS A 471 -3.40 -1.60 21.12
C LYS A 471 -3.00 -0.59 22.20
N ASN A 472 -2.41 -1.05 23.30
CA ASN A 472 -1.97 -0.23 24.42
C ASN A 472 -0.52 -0.52 24.83
N ALA A 473 0.30 -0.96 23.88
CA ALA A 473 1.68 -1.36 24.13
C ALA A 473 2.60 -0.14 24.23
N GLY A 474 3.72 -0.30 24.93
CA GLY A 474 4.70 0.76 25.18
C GLY A 474 4.37 1.69 26.35
N ASN A 475 5.34 2.53 26.69
CA ASN A 475 5.28 3.54 27.74
C ASN A 475 5.37 4.95 27.13
N PHE A 476 4.70 5.92 27.76
CA PHE A 476 4.86 7.33 27.41
C PHE A 476 6.31 7.79 27.61
N MET A 477 6.78 8.69 26.75
CA MET A 477 8.13 9.25 26.84
C MET A 477 8.10 10.73 27.23
N ARG A 478 8.95 11.10 28.20
CA ARG A 478 9.36 12.51 28.34
C ARG A 478 10.28 12.88 27.19
N LEU A 479 10.34 14.17 26.84
CA LEU A 479 11.28 14.65 25.85
C LEU A 479 12.74 14.29 26.22
N SER A 480 13.11 14.38 27.50
CA SER A 480 14.45 13.98 27.98
C SER A 480 14.77 12.50 27.71
N ASP A 481 13.77 11.63 27.86
CA ASP A 481 13.93 10.19 27.69
C ASP A 481 14.05 9.86 26.20
N PHE A 482 13.25 10.51 25.35
CA PHE A 482 13.35 10.43 23.88
C PHE A 482 14.72 10.90 23.38
N LEU A 483 15.20 12.07 23.85
CA LEU A 483 16.50 12.62 23.47
C LEU A 483 17.64 11.69 23.91
N THR A 484 17.54 11.08 25.09
CA THR A 484 18.54 10.11 25.56
C THR A 484 18.51 8.83 24.73
N PHE A 485 17.32 8.32 24.41
CA PHE A 485 17.13 7.16 23.55
C PHE A 485 17.74 7.38 22.16
N ALA A 486 17.40 8.50 21.52
CA ALA A 486 17.81 8.82 20.16
C ALA A 486 19.34 8.91 20.00
N LYS A 487 20.05 9.52 20.96
CA LYS A 487 21.52 9.64 20.93
C LYS A 487 22.27 8.31 20.82
N GLY A 488 21.67 7.22 21.30
CA GLY A 488 22.26 5.89 21.28
C GLY A 488 21.99 5.10 20.00
N LYS A 489 21.31 5.69 19.01
CA LYS A 489 20.84 4.99 17.80
C LYS A 489 21.52 5.53 16.54
N ASP A 490 21.57 4.67 15.52
CA ASP A 490 22.09 4.99 14.19
C ASP A 490 21.02 5.76 13.39
N LEU A 491 20.84 7.03 13.76
CA LEU A 491 19.90 7.96 13.14
C LEU A 491 20.69 9.12 12.52
N SER A 492 20.20 9.63 11.39
CA SER A 492 20.73 10.88 10.79
C SER A 492 20.26 12.13 11.55
N GLY A 493 19.17 12.04 12.31
CA GLY A 493 18.65 13.16 13.08
C GLY A 493 17.43 12.85 13.93
N ILE A 494 16.94 13.90 14.60
CA ILE A 494 15.66 13.95 15.30
C ILE A 494 14.85 15.14 14.78
N MET A 495 13.52 15.03 14.83
CA MET A 495 12.61 16.13 14.55
C MET A 495 11.78 16.46 15.80
N ILE A 496 11.83 17.69 16.28
CA ILE A 496 11.01 18.16 17.40
C ILE A 496 9.92 19.08 16.85
N THR A 497 8.67 18.72 17.05
CA THR A 497 7.52 19.53 16.61
C THR A 497 6.99 20.35 17.78
N VAL A 498 6.84 21.67 17.58
CA VAL A 498 6.34 22.60 18.59
C VAL A 498 5.12 23.33 18.02
N GLU A 499 3.96 23.12 18.63
CA GLU A 499 2.70 23.74 18.24
C GLU A 499 2.09 24.53 19.40
N HIS A 500 1.13 25.40 19.09
CA HIS A 500 0.33 26.16 20.07
C HIS A 500 1.16 27.00 21.06
N ALA A 501 2.37 27.42 20.68
CA ALA A 501 3.30 28.10 21.58
C ALA A 501 2.76 29.44 22.13
N ALA A 502 2.01 30.19 21.32
CA ALA A 502 1.38 31.44 21.73
C ALA A 502 0.35 31.21 22.85
N PHE A 503 -0.55 30.23 22.65
CA PHE A 503 -1.53 29.81 23.65
C PHE A 503 -0.84 29.39 24.97
N MET A 504 0.21 28.57 24.89
CA MET A 504 0.93 28.11 26.08
C MET A 504 1.58 29.29 26.85
N ALA A 505 2.08 30.30 26.15
CA ALA A 505 2.70 31.47 26.77
C ALA A 505 1.67 32.43 27.41
N GLU A 506 0.56 32.69 26.73
CA GLU A 506 -0.50 33.62 27.17
C GLU A 506 -1.36 33.03 28.28
N GLU A 507 -1.90 31.84 28.03
CA GLU A 507 -2.94 31.23 28.88
C GLU A 507 -2.34 30.41 30.01
N LEU A 508 -1.19 29.77 29.79
CA LEU A 508 -0.56 28.89 30.78
C LEU A 508 0.70 29.48 31.42
N GLY A 509 1.20 30.63 30.93
CA GLY A 509 2.46 31.19 31.41
C GLY A 509 3.66 30.25 31.19
N PHE A 510 3.64 29.45 30.12
CA PHE A 510 4.68 28.46 29.82
C PHE A 510 5.37 28.73 28.49
N GLY A 511 6.67 29.05 28.54
CA GLY A 511 7.50 29.26 27.36
C GLY A 511 8.01 27.94 26.76
N VAL A 512 7.19 27.29 25.92
CA VAL A 512 7.54 25.97 25.33
C VAL A 512 8.82 26.01 24.49
N VAL A 513 9.06 27.09 23.74
CA VAL A 513 10.27 27.24 22.91
C VAL A 513 11.53 27.22 23.77
N ASP A 514 11.56 28.03 24.83
CA ASP A 514 12.72 28.14 25.73
C ASP A 514 12.95 26.82 26.48
N ALA A 515 11.87 26.15 26.88
CA ALA A 515 11.93 24.85 27.54
C ALA A 515 12.51 23.76 26.62
N VAL A 516 12.11 23.74 25.34
CA VAL A 516 12.64 22.79 24.34
C VAL A 516 14.11 23.06 24.04
N ILE A 517 14.51 24.33 23.84
CA ILE A 517 15.92 24.72 23.65
C ILE A 517 16.74 24.23 24.83
N LYS A 518 16.28 24.50 26.06
CA LYS A 518 16.95 24.06 27.28
C LYS A 518 17.05 22.53 27.34
N ALA A 519 16.00 21.79 27.02
CA ALA A 519 16.01 20.32 27.04
C ALA A 519 17.03 19.74 26.03
N LEU A 520 17.12 20.34 24.84
CA LEU A 520 18.13 19.98 23.82
C LEU A 520 19.55 20.30 24.30
N ASP A 521 19.76 21.46 24.92
CA ASP A 521 21.05 21.88 25.48
C ASP A 521 21.52 21.00 26.63
N ASP A 522 20.64 20.74 27.61
CA ASP A 522 20.90 19.88 28.76
C ASP A 522 21.22 18.45 28.29
N SER A 523 20.51 17.98 27.25
CA SER A 523 20.78 16.68 26.63
C SER A 523 22.07 16.70 25.81
N GLY A 524 22.64 17.86 25.49
CA GLY A 524 23.88 18.04 24.74
C GLY A 524 23.72 17.98 23.22
N TYR A 525 22.53 18.23 22.68
CA TYR A 525 22.26 18.26 21.23
C TYR A 525 22.85 19.49 20.54
N SER A 526 23.02 20.60 21.26
CA SER A 526 23.63 21.83 20.72
C SER A 526 25.15 21.76 20.50
N LYS A 527 25.82 20.75 21.08
CA LYS A 527 27.28 20.59 21.04
C LYS A 527 27.76 19.45 20.13
N GLN A 528 26.84 18.62 19.65
CA GLN A 528 27.14 17.46 18.82
C GLN A 528 26.73 17.71 17.38
N THR A 529 27.36 17.01 16.44
CA THR A 529 27.08 17.11 15.00
C THR A 529 26.78 15.75 14.36
N ALA A 530 26.68 14.69 15.15
CA ALA A 530 26.42 13.34 14.68
C ALA A 530 24.97 13.18 14.20
N GLN A 531 24.03 13.80 14.91
CA GLN A 531 22.61 13.81 14.59
C GLN A 531 22.16 15.24 14.30
N SER A 532 21.51 15.45 13.16
CA SER A 532 20.85 16.71 12.87
C SER A 532 19.63 16.91 13.79
N VAL A 533 19.38 18.14 14.22
CA VAL A 533 18.15 18.49 14.93
C VAL A 533 17.31 19.32 14.00
N MET A 534 16.11 18.84 13.72
CA MET A 534 15.08 19.54 12.96
C MET A 534 14.02 20.06 13.93
N ILE A 535 13.61 21.31 13.78
CA ILE A 535 12.46 21.87 14.49
C ILE A 535 11.35 22.10 13.48
N GLN A 536 10.19 21.50 13.73
CA GLN A 536 8.99 21.66 12.92
C GLN A 536 7.93 22.46 13.67
N SER A 537 7.20 23.31 12.95
CA SER A 537 6.02 24.00 13.48
C SER A 537 5.11 24.44 12.34
N THR A 538 3.80 24.48 12.59
CA THR A 538 2.84 25.22 11.75
C THR A 538 2.94 26.74 11.97
N ASN A 539 3.55 27.18 13.09
CA ASN A 539 3.67 28.58 13.45
C ASN A 539 5.02 29.18 13.02
N SER A 540 5.00 30.16 12.09
CA SER A 540 6.22 30.83 11.64
C SER A 540 6.91 31.59 12.77
N SER A 541 6.15 32.13 13.73
CA SER A 541 6.65 32.83 14.91
C SER A 541 7.54 31.95 15.81
N VAL A 542 7.19 30.66 15.95
CA VAL A 542 7.98 29.65 16.66
C VAL A 542 9.33 29.44 15.97
N LEU A 543 9.32 29.22 14.66
CA LEU A 543 10.54 28.97 13.90
C LEU A 543 11.45 30.21 13.86
N VAL A 544 10.89 31.41 13.79
CA VAL A 544 11.66 32.66 13.88
C VAL A 544 12.38 32.77 15.23
N LYS A 545 11.72 32.42 16.34
CA LYS A 545 12.37 32.42 17.66
C LYS A 545 13.51 31.38 17.73
N PHE A 546 13.26 30.14 17.28
CA PHE A 546 14.33 29.13 17.20
C PHE A 546 15.50 29.56 16.32
N LYS A 547 15.24 30.29 15.22
CA LYS A 547 16.29 30.83 14.34
C LYS A 547 17.18 31.86 15.03
N GLN A 548 16.60 32.68 15.92
CA GLN A 548 17.33 33.70 16.64
C GLN A 548 18.23 33.11 17.73
N GLU A 549 17.81 32.00 18.35
CA GLU A 549 18.45 31.43 19.53
C GLU A 549 19.29 30.18 19.25
N THR A 550 19.08 29.51 18.10
CA THR A 550 19.72 28.23 17.79
C THR A 550 20.27 28.16 16.36
N LYS A 551 20.94 27.05 16.02
CA LYS A 551 21.44 26.74 14.67
C LYS A 551 20.81 25.47 14.10
N TYR A 552 19.63 25.09 14.59
CA TYR A 552 18.94 23.89 14.15
C TYR A 552 18.32 24.06 12.77
N ASN A 553 18.05 22.94 12.09
CA ASN A 553 17.36 22.95 10.82
C ASN A 553 15.88 23.24 11.06
N LEU A 554 15.31 24.22 10.37
CA LEU A 554 13.92 24.64 10.59
C LEU A 554 13.04 24.18 9.44
N VAL A 555 11.90 23.56 9.79
CA VAL A 555 10.93 22.95 8.90
C VAL A 555 9.57 23.63 9.11
N TYR A 556 9.06 24.31 8.10
CA TYR A 556 7.71 24.88 8.17
C TYR A 556 6.68 23.83 7.75
N MET A 557 5.68 23.55 8.58
CA MET A 557 4.61 22.61 8.24
C MET A 557 3.43 23.40 7.70
N ILE A 558 3.10 23.20 6.42
CA ILE A 558 1.89 23.78 5.84
C ILE A 558 0.73 22.84 6.18
N GLU A 559 -0.16 23.28 7.08
CA GLU A 559 -1.32 22.51 7.50
C GLU A 559 -2.43 22.53 6.45
N GLU A 560 -2.65 23.66 5.76
CA GLU A 560 -3.72 23.74 4.77
C GLU A 560 -3.40 22.99 3.47
N ASN A 561 -4.45 22.48 2.85
CA ASN A 561 -4.37 21.95 1.50
C ASN A 561 -4.27 23.11 0.49
N VAL A 562 -3.15 23.22 -0.21
CA VAL A 562 -2.83 24.35 -1.12
C VAL A 562 -2.40 23.87 -2.50
N ARG A 563 -2.76 24.65 -3.54
CA ARG A 563 -2.46 24.32 -4.95
C ARG A 563 -1.07 24.76 -5.44
N ASP A 564 -0.44 25.68 -4.73
CA ASP A 564 0.90 26.24 -4.98
C ASP A 564 1.23 27.25 -3.85
N ALA A 565 2.42 27.86 -3.91
CA ALA A 565 2.82 28.97 -3.06
C ALA A 565 3.18 30.22 -3.87
N ALA A 566 2.66 31.38 -3.44
CA ALA A 566 2.99 32.67 -4.03
C ALA A 566 4.48 33.02 -3.88
N PRO A 567 5.08 33.80 -4.80
CA PRO A 567 6.46 34.26 -4.64
C PRO A 567 6.73 35.02 -3.32
N SER A 568 5.73 35.74 -2.79
CA SER A 568 5.81 36.43 -1.50
C SER A 568 5.93 35.44 -0.34
N SER A 569 5.03 34.45 -0.26
CA SER A 569 5.08 33.42 0.79
C SER A 569 6.37 32.59 0.72
N LEU A 570 6.84 32.24 -0.48
CA LEU A 570 8.15 31.57 -0.65
C LEU A 570 9.31 32.42 -0.13
N ALA A 571 9.30 33.72 -0.40
CA ALA A 571 10.31 34.64 0.10
C ALA A 571 10.26 34.77 1.63
N ASP A 572 9.07 34.76 2.22
CA ASP A 572 8.86 34.82 3.67
C ASP A 572 9.30 33.53 4.37
N ILE A 573 8.90 32.36 3.86
CA ILE A 573 9.30 31.06 4.41
C ILE A 573 10.83 30.95 4.48
N LYS A 574 11.54 31.36 3.43
CA LYS A 574 13.02 31.34 3.39
C LYS A 574 13.69 32.22 4.43
N LYS A 575 12.99 33.20 5.00
CA LYS A 575 13.53 34.03 6.09
C LYS A 575 13.71 33.23 7.36
N PHE A 576 13.00 32.11 7.55
CA PHE A 576 13.09 31.32 8.78
C PHE A 576 13.31 29.83 8.56
N ALA A 577 12.77 29.21 7.51
CA ALA A 577 12.89 27.76 7.26
C ALA A 577 13.81 27.41 6.08
N SER A 578 14.31 26.18 6.12
CA SER A 578 15.12 25.56 5.05
C SER A 578 14.45 24.34 4.40
N ALA A 579 13.38 23.86 5.03
CA ALA A 579 12.55 22.76 4.56
C ALA A 579 11.07 23.06 4.84
N VAL A 580 10.20 22.35 4.14
CA VAL A 580 8.76 22.44 4.30
C VAL A 580 8.14 21.05 4.30
N SER A 581 7.23 20.80 5.23
CA SER A 581 6.37 19.62 5.24
C SER A 581 5.02 19.98 4.61
N VAL A 582 4.56 19.17 3.65
CA VAL A 582 3.31 19.39 2.90
C VAL A 582 2.40 18.16 2.91
N SER A 583 1.10 18.39 3.03
CA SER A 583 0.06 17.36 2.95
C SER A 583 0.15 16.55 1.64
N THR A 584 -0.10 15.24 1.71
CA THR A 584 -0.19 14.35 0.55
C THR A 584 -1.21 14.86 -0.48
N THR A 585 -2.33 15.44 -0.04
CA THR A 585 -3.37 16.05 -0.90
C THR A 585 -2.87 17.33 -1.58
N SER A 586 -1.99 18.10 -0.94
CA SER A 586 -1.30 19.25 -1.55
C SER A 586 -0.24 18.84 -2.58
N VAL A 587 0.15 17.57 -2.65
CA VAL A 587 1.07 17.09 -3.70
C VAL A 587 0.27 16.49 -4.85
N PHE A 588 -0.65 15.58 -4.53
CA PHE A 588 -1.55 14.96 -5.49
C PHE A 588 -2.99 15.19 -5.03
N PRO A 589 -3.69 16.17 -5.63
CA PRO A 589 -5.07 16.46 -5.24
C PRO A 589 -5.97 15.31 -5.68
N GLU A 590 -6.85 14.88 -4.78
CA GLU A 590 -7.77 13.77 -4.99
C GLU A 590 -9.23 14.21 -4.87
N ASP A 591 -10.10 13.48 -5.54
CA ASP A 591 -11.55 13.61 -5.44
C ASP A 591 -12.20 12.23 -5.55
N HIS A 592 -13.12 11.90 -4.64
CA HIS A 592 -13.78 10.59 -4.57
C HIS A 592 -12.82 9.38 -4.67
N TYR A 593 -11.65 9.45 -4.03
CA TYR A 593 -10.57 8.45 -4.06
C TYR A 593 -9.86 8.28 -5.41
N TYR A 594 -9.83 9.33 -6.24
CA TYR A 594 -9.08 9.35 -7.49
C TYR A 594 -8.24 10.61 -7.61
N LEU A 595 -7.05 10.49 -8.17
CA LEU A 595 -6.20 11.65 -8.45
C LEU A 595 -6.84 12.52 -9.53
N THR A 596 -6.94 13.81 -9.24
CA THR A 596 -7.45 14.80 -10.19
C THR A 596 -6.40 15.15 -11.23
N ASN A 597 -6.83 15.74 -12.35
CA ASN A 597 -5.93 16.33 -13.34
C ASN A 597 -5.39 17.72 -12.91
N GLN A 598 -5.66 18.16 -11.67
CA GLN A 598 -5.20 19.45 -11.19
C GLN A 598 -3.67 19.43 -11.05
N THR A 599 -3.00 20.26 -11.85
CA THR A 599 -1.55 20.40 -11.76
C THR A 599 -1.20 21.23 -10.53
N ASN A 600 -0.64 20.58 -9.51
CA ASN A 600 -0.08 21.26 -8.36
C ASN A 600 1.42 21.52 -8.61
N ASN A 601 1.80 22.81 -8.66
CA ASN A 601 3.21 23.19 -8.84
C ASN A 601 3.95 23.34 -7.50
N LEU A 602 3.27 23.15 -6.37
CA LEU A 602 3.79 23.43 -5.03
C LEU A 602 5.19 22.84 -4.80
N VAL A 603 5.38 21.53 -5.02
CA VAL A 603 6.68 20.88 -4.79
C VAL A 603 7.77 21.51 -5.67
N LYS A 604 7.45 21.79 -6.94
CA LYS A 604 8.39 22.45 -7.86
C LYS A 604 8.71 23.88 -7.43
N SER A 605 7.72 24.66 -7.00
CA SER A 605 7.86 26.04 -6.53
C SER A 605 8.71 26.10 -5.26
N LEU A 606 8.43 25.25 -4.27
CA LEU A 606 9.19 25.12 -3.02
C LEU A 606 10.66 24.74 -3.29
N LYS A 607 10.89 23.71 -4.11
CA LYS A 607 12.26 23.28 -4.46
C LYS A 607 13.02 24.34 -5.27
N SER A 608 12.34 25.04 -6.18
CA SER A 608 12.95 26.16 -6.93
C SER A 608 13.31 27.33 -6.03
N ALA A 609 12.60 27.50 -4.91
CA ALA A 609 12.95 28.46 -3.87
C ALA A 609 14.16 27.99 -3.02
N GLY A 610 14.61 26.75 -3.16
CA GLY A 610 15.72 26.15 -2.41
C GLY A 610 15.29 25.50 -1.09
N LEU A 611 14.00 25.21 -0.92
CA LEU A 611 13.47 24.52 0.24
C LEU A 611 13.45 23.01 -0.02
N GLN A 612 13.89 22.22 0.97
CA GLN A 612 13.64 20.77 0.96
C GLN A 612 12.15 20.50 1.19
N VAL A 613 11.59 19.47 0.57
CA VAL A 613 10.15 19.18 0.68
C VAL A 613 9.93 17.77 1.24
N TYR A 614 9.13 17.68 2.30
CA TYR A 614 8.71 16.43 2.92
C TYR A 614 7.20 16.24 2.76
N ALA A 615 6.76 15.09 2.27
CA ALA A 615 5.32 14.79 2.15
C ALA A 615 4.81 14.07 3.41
N TYR A 616 3.66 14.50 3.95
CA TYR A 616 3.05 13.89 5.14
C TYR A 616 1.53 13.69 4.97
N VAL A 617 0.90 12.67 5.55
CA VAL A 617 1.49 11.45 6.13
C VAL A 617 1.23 10.29 5.17
N LEU A 618 2.25 9.49 4.88
CA LEU A 618 2.08 8.26 4.09
C LEU A 618 1.75 7.07 5.01
N MET A 619 0.77 6.27 4.59
CA MET A 619 0.16 5.18 5.36
C MET A 619 0.00 3.93 4.50
N ASN A 620 0.13 2.73 5.09
CA ASN A 620 0.03 1.45 4.38
C ASN A 620 -1.42 1.01 4.15
N GLU A 621 -2.36 1.45 4.99
CA GLU A 621 -3.75 1.04 4.93
C GLU A 621 -4.37 1.42 3.58
N PHE A 622 -4.82 0.44 2.78
CA PHE A 622 -5.36 0.71 1.44
C PHE A 622 -6.46 1.78 1.40
N GLY A 623 -7.26 1.91 2.46
CA GLY A 623 -8.34 2.90 2.56
C GLY A 623 -7.87 4.35 2.67
N THR A 624 -6.58 4.60 2.91
CA THR A 624 -6.00 5.95 3.03
C THR A 624 -5.37 6.43 1.72
N GLN A 625 -5.50 5.68 0.63
CA GLN A 625 -4.87 5.96 -0.65
C GLN A 625 -5.91 6.09 -1.77
N PRO A 626 -5.73 7.01 -2.72
CA PRO A 626 -6.54 7.02 -3.93
C PRO A 626 -6.25 5.77 -4.79
N ASN A 627 -7.24 5.36 -5.58
CA ASN A 627 -7.23 4.15 -6.40
C ASN A 627 -6.08 4.12 -7.41
N ASP A 628 -5.55 5.28 -7.80
CA ASP A 628 -4.39 5.44 -8.67
C ASP A 628 -3.10 4.82 -8.11
N PHE A 629 -3.03 4.62 -6.78
CA PHE A 629 -1.91 3.92 -6.12
C PHE A 629 -2.17 2.43 -5.92
N PHE A 630 -3.31 1.92 -6.42
CA PHE A 630 -3.60 0.48 -6.50
C PHE A 630 -3.52 -0.26 -5.15
N ALA A 631 -3.91 0.44 -4.06
CA ALA A 631 -3.82 -0.06 -2.70
C ALA A 631 -2.39 -0.51 -2.30
N ASP A 632 -1.37 0.08 -2.94
CA ASP A 632 0.04 -0.26 -2.73
C ASP A 632 0.83 0.97 -2.27
N ALA A 633 1.24 0.94 -1.00
CA ALA A 633 2.05 1.99 -0.40
C ALA A 633 3.40 2.19 -1.11
N THR A 634 3.95 1.16 -1.74
CA THR A 634 5.19 1.26 -2.52
C THR A 634 4.96 2.09 -3.77
N VAL A 635 3.84 1.88 -4.47
CA VAL A 635 3.43 2.68 -5.63
C VAL A 635 3.18 4.13 -5.22
N GLN A 636 2.53 4.35 -4.07
CA GLN A 636 2.36 5.70 -3.52
C GLN A 636 3.73 6.35 -3.28
N ILE A 637 4.62 5.74 -2.50
CA ILE A 637 5.96 6.29 -2.23
C ILE A 637 6.70 6.59 -3.54
N ASN A 638 6.68 5.68 -4.50
CA ASN A 638 7.27 5.88 -5.83
C ASN A 638 6.72 7.15 -6.52
N ALA A 639 5.41 7.38 -6.47
CA ALA A 639 4.78 8.57 -7.05
C ALA A 639 5.28 9.87 -6.42
N TYR A 640 5.51 9.88 -5.11
CA TYR A 640 5.99 11.07 -4.40
C TYR A 640 7.48 11.32 -4.63
N VAL A 641 8.31 10.29 -4.67
CA VAL A 641 9.79 10.44 -4.58
C VAL A 641 10.51 10.29 -5.90
N HIS A 642 9.92 9.60 -6.88
CA HIS A 642 10.57 9.34 -8.17
C HIS A 642 10.75 10.65 -8.96
N VAL A 643 11.83 10.74 -9.74
CA VAL A 643 12.16 11.94 -10.54
C VAL A 643 11.12 12.30 -11.61
N ARG A 644 10.29 11.32 -12.00
CA ARG A 644 9.13 11.49 -12.91
C ARG A 644 7.81 11.76 -12.18
N GLY A 645 7.80 11.65 -10.85
CA GLY A 645 6.66 11.95 -9.98
C GLY A 645 6.81 13.33 -9.35
N ALA A 646 6.38 13.50 -8.10
CA ALA A 646 6.49 14.77 -7.39
C ALA A 646 7.94 15.14 -7.02
N ASN A 647 8.82 14.15 -6.89
CA ASN A 647 10.24 14.30 -6.57
C ASN A 647 10.47 15.07 -5.25
N VAL A 648 9.73 14.72 -4.19
CA VAL A 648 9.96 15.22 -2.82
C VAL A 648 11.32 14.72 -2.28
N ASP A 649 11.89 15.42 -1.30
CA ASP A 649 13.19 15.05 -0.72
C ASP A 649 13.09 14.02 0.42
N GLY A 650 11.92 13.93 1.05
CA GLY A 650 11.64 12.99 2.13
C GLY A 650 10.16 12.69 2.28
N VAL A 651 9.85 11.65 3.05
CA VAL A 651 8.50 11.25 3.40
C VAL A 651 8.39 11.14 4.92
N ILE A 652 7.27 11.61 5.46
CA ILE A 652 6.86 11.44 6.85
C ILE A 652 5.80 10.33 6.84
N THR A 653 6.04 9.24 7.57
CA THR A 653 5.21 8.02 7.47
C THR A 653 5.01 7.31 8.81
N ASP A 654 3.82 6.73 8.96
CA ASP A 654 3.47 5.84 10.08
C ASP A 654 4.18 4.48 9.99
N PHE A 655 4.73 4.13 8.82
CA PHE A 655 5.35 2.83 8.52
C PHE A 655 6.78 3.00 7.95
N PRO A 656 7.77 3.34 8.79
CA PRO A 656 9.15 3.54 8.32
C PRO A 656 9.71 2.35 7.53
N GLY A 657 9.32 1.12 7.87
CA GLY A 657 9.81 -0.10 7.22
C GLY A 657 9.44 -0.19 5.74
N THR A 658 8.26 0.32 5.35
CA THR A 658 7.85 0.40 3.93
C THR A 658 8.75 1.37 3.17
N ALA A 659 8.94 2.58 3.71
CA ALA A 659 9.71 3.62 3.07
C ALA A 659 11.22 3.32 3.03
N HIS A 660 11.75 2.69 4.08
CA HIS A 660 13.13 2.21 4.07
C HIS A 660 13.32 1.11 3.01
N ARG A 661 12.41 0.15 2.88
CA ARG A 661 12.51 -0.87 1.83
C ARG A 661 12.49 -0.25 0.43
N TYR A 662 11.68 0.78 0.22
CA TYR A 662 11.73 1.56 -1.01
C TYR A 662 13.13 2.14 -1.28
N LYS A 663 13.83 2.69 -0.28
CA LYS A 663 15.22 3.19 -0.46
C LYS A 663 16.21 2.12 -0.94
N LEU A 664 15.94 0.85 -0.67
CA LEU A 664 16.84 -0.26 -1.00
C LEU A 664 16.58 -0.85 -2.39
N ASN A 665 15.45 -0.50 -3.04
CA ASN A 665 15.05 -1.16 -4.28
C ASN A 665 16.02 -0.88 -5.44
N SER A 666 16.30 -1.92 -6.23
CA SER A 666 17.32 -1.88 -7.28
C SER A 666 16.94 -0.98 -8.45
N CYS A 667 15.63 -0.75 -8.65
CA CYS A 667 15.08 -0.01 -9.77
C CYS A 667 15.24 1.51 -9.63
N THR A 668 15.41 2.05 -8.41
CA THR A 668 15.65 3.49 -8.22
C THR A 668 16.94 3.96 -8.91
N SER A 669 17.96 3.10 -8.95
CA SER A 669 19.22 3.37 -9.64
C SER A 669 19.09 3.47 -11.17
N MET A 670 18.00 2.96 -11.75
CA MET A 670 17.79 2.90 -13.19
C MET A 670 17.23 4.22 -13.77
N GLY A 671 16.71 5.11 -12.92
CA GLY A 671 16.14 6.39 -13.33
C GLY A 671 15.10 6.25 -14.46
N LYS A 672 15.37 6.84 -15.63
CA LYS A 672 14.45 6.78 -16.78
C LYS A 672 14.31 5.38 -17.40
N ASN A 673 15.26 4.49 -17.13
CA ASN A 673 15.27 3.11 -17.63
C ASN A 673 14.57 2.14 -16.67
N ALA A 674 14.01 2.64 -15.56
CA ALA A 674 13.20 1.82 -14.67
C ALA A 674 12.03 1.19 -15.44
N PRO A 675 11.62 -0.06 -15.10
CA PRO A 675 10.53 -0.74 -15.76
C PRO A 675 9.23 0.08 -15.82
N PRO A 676 8.33 -0.16 -16.79
CA PRO A 676 7.09 0.60 -16.93
C PRO A 676 6.24 0.64 -15.65
N PHE A 677 6.14 -0.48 -14.95
CA PHE A 677 5.40 -0.60 -13.68
C PHE A 677 6.03 0.18 -12.51
N MET A 678 7.30 0.57 -12.60
CA MET A 678 7.95 1.52 -11.67
C MET A 678 7.76 2.98 -12.11
N SER A 679 6.95 3.26 -13.13
CA SER A 679 6.62 4.64 -13.49
C SER A 679 5.47 5.13 -12.61
N PRO A 680 5.61 6.32 -11.99
CA PRO A 680 4.52 6.94 -11.25
C PRO A 680 3.23 7.00 -12.07
N PRO A 681 2.06 6.72 -11.46
CA PRO A 681 0.78 7.00 -12.09
C PRO A 681 0.68 8.50 -12.39
N LYS A 682 0.13 8.86 -13.55
CA LYS A 682 -0.07 10.28 -13.88
C LYS A 682 -1.40 10.74 -13.28
N PRO A 683 -1.42 11.86 -12.54
CA PRO A 683 -2.66 12.39 -11.98
C PRO A 683 -3.72 12.63 -13.06
N GLY A 684 -4.93 12.13 -12.81
CA GLY A 684 -6.07 12.26 -13.73
C GLY A 684 -6.17 11.19 -14.82
N ASP A 685 -5.14 10.36 -15.05
CA ASP A 685 -5.21 9.31 -16.08
C ASP A 685 -6.39 8.36 -15.81
N LEU A 686 -6.56 7.92 -14.55
CA LEU A 686 -7.64 7.01 -14.20
C LEU A 686 -9.03 7.65 -14.37
N LEU A 687 -9.18 8.94 -14.07
CA LEU A 687 -10.42 9.69 -14.32
C LEU A 687 -10.81 9.68 -15.81
N THR A 688 -9.84 9.77 -16.72
CA THR A 688 -10.12 9.75 -18.17
C THR A 688 -10.66 8.40 -18.67
N THR A 689 -10.44 7.33 -17.90
CA THR A 689 -10.97 5.99 -18.23
C THR A 689 -12.41 5.78 -17.77
N MET A 690 -12.93 6.67 -16.92
CA MET A 690 -14.29 6.56 -16.38
C MET A 690 -15.34 7.03 -17.38
N PRO A 691 -16.54 6.41 -17.41
CA PRO A 691 -17.67 6.97 -18.12
C PRO A 691 -17.99 8.39 -17.66
N PRO A 692 -18.43 9.29 -18.56
CA PRO A 692 -18.75 10.67 -18.20
C PRO A 692 -19.78 10.82 -17.07
N PHE A 693 -20.72 9.87 -16.93
CA PHE A 693 -21.73 9.89 -15.88
C PHE A 693 -21.20 9.45 -14.50
N ALA A 694 -20.03 8.80 -14.46
CA ALA A 694 -19.39 8.31 -13.24
C ALA A 694 -18.19 9.18 -12.82
N GLN A 695 -17.79 10.15 -13.65
CA GLN A 695 -16.76 11.11 -13.29
C GLN A 695 -17.28 12.03 -12.18
N PRO A 696 -16.46 12.30 -11.14
CA PRO A 696 -16.83 13.26 -10.12
C PRO A 696 -16.93 14.67 -10.72
N PRO A 697 -17.77 15.55 -10.13
CA PRO A 697 -17.83 16.94 -10.57
C PRO A 697 -16.47 17.62 -10.40
N ALA A 698 -16.16 18.59 -11.25
CA ALA A 698 -14.91 19.33 -11.12
C ALA A 698 -14.82 20.01 -9.74
N ALA A 699 -13.87 19.58 -8.91
CA ALA A 699 -13.60 20.19 -7.62
C ALA A 699 -13.09 21.64 -7.79
N ALA A 700 -13.43 22.50 -6.83
CA ALA A 700 -12.83 23.83 -6.75
C ALA A 700 -11.31 23.72 -6.57
N PRO A 701 -10.51 24.60 -7.18
CA PRO A 701 -9.07 24.57 -6.98
C PRO A 701 -8.75 24.89 -5.51
N MET A 702 -7.80 24.17 -4.92
CA MET A 702 -7.29 24.48 -3.59
C MET A 702 -6.75 25.92 -3.53
N PRO A 703 -6.77 26.58 -2.35
CA PRO A 703 -6.24 27.93 -2.19
C PRO A 703 -4.74 28.02 -2.54
N LEU A 704 -4.30 29.23 -2.90
CA LEU A 704 -2.88 29.55 -3.06
C LEU A 704 -2.31 29.96 -1.70
N LEU A 705 -1.15 29.44 -1.30
CA LEU A 705 -0.48 29.90 -0.08
C LEU A 705 0.08 31.32 -0.29
N THR A 706 -0.40 32.28 0.47
CA THR A 706 -0.03 33.70 0.41
C THR A 706 0.81 34.12 1.61
N ASP A 707 1.40 35.31 1.54
CA ASP A 707 2.17 35.90 2.65
C ASP A 707 1.31 36.12 3.90
N ALA A 708 0.00 36.36 3.76
CA ALA A 708 -0.91 36.46 4.89
C ALA A 708 -1.07 35.13 5.66
N ASP A 709 -0.95 34.00 4.96
CA ASP A 709 -1.06 32.66 5.55
C ASP A 709 0.25 32.25 6.27
N VAL A 710 1.37 32.92 5.96
CA VAL A 710 2.69 32.68 6.58
C VAL A 710 2.99 33.69 7.68
N ALA A 711 2.49 34.92 7.54
CA ALA A 711 2.78 36.01 8.45
C ALA A 711 2.03 35.85 9.77
N GLU A 712 2.79 35.69 10.85
CA GLU A 712 2.27 35.65 12.21
C GLU A 712 2.83 36.80 13.05
N PRO A 713 2.08 37.26 14.07
CA PRO A 713 2.64 38.12 15.09
C PRO A 713 3.79 37.43 15.83
N ALA A 714 4.68 38.22 16.43
CA ALA A 714 5.71 37.67 17.31
C ALA A 714 5.08 36.91 18.48
N LEU A 715 5.77 35.86 18.95
CA LEU A 715 5.30 35.12 20.12
C LEU A 715 5.08 36.07 21.31
N PRO A 716 3.95 35.94 22.00
CA PRO A 716 3.66 36.76 23.17
C PRO A 716 4.66 36.48 24.29
N PRO A 717 4.91 37.47 25.18
CA PRO A 717 5.73 37.25 26.35
C PRO A 717 5.07 36.22 27.26
N VAL A 718 5.88 35.37 27.89
CA VAL A 718 5.39 34.42 28.89
C VAL A 718 4.74 35.21 30.03
N SER A 719 3.46 34.95 30.28
CA SER A 719 2.71 35.65 31.33
C SER A 719 3.33 35.40 32.70
N ASN A 720 3.63 36.47 33.45
CA ASN A 720 4.19 36.41 34.82
C ASN A 720 3.11 36.06 35.85
N THR A 721 2.39 34.95 35.68
CA THR A 721 1.49 34.41 36.70
C THR A 721 2.30 33.68 37.78
N THR A 722 3.22 34.37 38.45
CA THR A 722 3.89 33.92 39.67
C THR A 722 2.96 34.03 40.89
N THR A 723 1.83 33.34 40.84
CA THR A 723 1.07 32.91 42.02
C THR A 723 0.50 31.52 41.74
N PRO A 724 0.76 30.49 42.56
CA PRO A 724 0.06 29.23 42.41
C PRO A 724 -1.42 29.48 42.64
N ALA A 725 -2.21 29.48 41.57
CA ALA A 725 -3.66 29.56 41.69
C ALA A 725 -4.15 28.30 42.40
N SER A 726 -4.68 28.47 43.61
CA SER A 726 -5.47 27.42 44.26
C SER A 726 -6.64 27.02 43.34
N PRO A 727 -7.08 25.74 43.31
CA PRO A 727 -7.93 25.21 42.23
C PRO A 727 -9.39 25.70 42.20
N SER A 728 -9.75 26.82 42.83
CA SER A 728 -11.12 27.28 42.95
C SER A 728 -11.49 28.50 42.09
N ASP A 729 -10.52 29.31 41.66
CA ASP A 729 -10.85 30.68 41.21
C ASP A 729 -10.89 30.85 39.69
N ALA A 730 -10.22 29.99 38.91
CA ALA A 730 -10.32 30.01 37.44
C ALA A 730 -11.67 29.48 36.93
N ALA A 731 -12.35 28.63 37.71
CA ALA A 731 -13.67 28.09 37.35
C ALA A 731 -14.84 29.05 37.68
N LEU A 732 -14.59 30.17 38.37
CA LEU A 732 -15.64 31.08 38.82
C LEU A 732 -15.86 32.30 37.92
N MET A 733 -14.86 32.74 37.12
CA MET A 733 -14.99 33.94 36.29
C MET A 733 -15.76 33.74 34.97
N MET A 734 -16.11 32.51 34.59
CA MET A 734 -17.01 32.24 33.45
C MET A 734 -18.39 31.70 33.87
N ARG A 735 -18.73 31.73 35.16
CA ARG A 735 -19.97 31.14 35.68
C ARG A 735 -21.14 32.11 35.89
N THR A 736 -21.01 33.38 35.55
CA THR A 736 -22.04 34.39 35.88
C THR A 736 -22.98 34.85 34.75
N ASP A 737 -22.86 34.38 33.51
CA ASP A 737 -23.77 34.84 32.42
C ASP A 737 -24.62 33.75 31.73
N VAL A 738 -24.76 32.55 32.32
CA VAL A 738 -25.57 31.46 31.71
C VAL A 738 -26.87 31.13 32.48
N SER A 739 -27.13 31.76 33.63
CA SER A 739 -28.30 31.42 34.47
C SER A 739 -29.60 32.18 34.20
N ILE A 740 -29.72 32.99 33.13
CA ILE A 740 -30.98 33.68 32.79
C ILE A 740 -31.61 33.22 31.45
N LEU A 741 -30.93 32.41 30.62
CA LEU A 741 -31.49 31.98 29.33
C LEU A 741 -32.07 30.55 29.27
N ILE A 742 -31.90 29.73 30.31
CA ILE A 742 -32.32 28.31 30.28
C ILE A 742 -33.78 28.09 30.72
N THR A 743 -34.46 29.09 31.26
CA THR A 743 -35.88 28.99 31.66
C THR A 743 -36.89 29.38 30.57
N LEU A 744 -36.46 29.88 29.40
CA LEU A 744 -37.38 30.25 28.31
C LEU A 744 -37.48 29.24 27.15
N LEU A 745 -36.61 28.24 27.08
CA LEU A 745 -36.57 27.27 25.96
C LEU A 745 -37.28 25.94 26.25
N MET A 746 -37.76 25.71 27.49
CA MET A 746 -38.51 24.50 27.88
C MET A 746 -40.03 24.64 27.79
N LEU A 747 -40.56 25.64 27.07
CA LEU A 747 -42.01 25.84 26.89
C LEU A 747 -42.50 25.78 25.44
N CYS A 748 -41.63 25.49 24.46
CA CYS A 748 -42.02 25.38 23.04
C CYS A 748 -41.94 23.97 22.43
N ALA A 749 -41.65 22.93 23.22
CA ALA A 749 -41.55 21.54 22.73
C ALA A 749 -42.75 20.66 23.14
N SER A 750 -43.95 21.25 23.27
CA SER A 750 -45.19 20.52 23.57
C SER A 750 -46.37 20.98 22.71
N LEU A 751 -46.12 21.20 21.41
CA LEU A 751 -47.12 21.34 20.35
C LEU A 751 -46.48 20.94 19.02
N LEU A 752 -46.35 19.63 18.80
CA LEU A 752 -46.27 18.94 17.51
C LEU A 752 -46.02 17.43 17.78
N ILE A 753 -47.08 16.77 18.26
CA ILE A 753 -47.36 15.34 18.02
C ILE A 753 -48.77 15.30 17.43
#